data_AF-A0A8K0L1K4-F1
#
_entry.id   AF-A0A8K0L1K4-F1
#
_cell.length_a   1.000
_cell.length_b   1.000
_cell.length_c   1.000
_cell.angle_alpha   90.00
_cell.angle_beta   90.00
_cell.angle_gamma   90.00
#
_symmetry.space_group_name_H-M   'P 1'
#
loop_
_entity.id
_entity.type
_entity.pdbx_description
1 polymer ?
#
loop_
_entity_poly.entity_id
_entity_poly.type
_entity_poly.pdbx_seq_one_letter_code
_entity_poly.pdbx_strand_id
1 'polypeptide(L)'
;MSSPSSPLISVNVDELPRWVKQRARTVGTFGAGRARLAAIAWLCILLGYFLTSSLSGGPRTDGVEYDYPSSAILEAPFDAQTEYNDRTHPSPPPAYNDHHFPHPPPKPPSIKSALSDLRHAVSGHFSSLHPLRPSTPNKTYPATFTLDTFNLSSAPNTSETYHPSGSDLLGARPSVGKVTIIFGGAAIYERALKTHMTHDRMHGYPLHVLRHGILDDVWSKPGYILALLLRELAKPEAERLQWLLWVDADTILLNPYVPVETFLPPSPEFDDVNLLVTRDWNGLNNGVFPVRVCQWSVELFAAIVSYRFYRPEAPLVFRDQSAMDELLKDQRFKGNVVWAPQRWFNAYQGEHNETLAPFQVRRGDFLVHFAGVGDREKRMLYWLERAEEHLPDWEIEVRHTSYPSEARDFWMEERGRRSEGARVLVEAKGKATGLWEKTEVELAEYQMRLQEAERNGIKERVEKLKGIVATQNVDVAKIEEGIEALNQARSSLDAVTKESNKQLLKEAHEAIFSAEKVIMTSTDKSATDIHKLEDRTTRLKSLVLQASWSRLEMTQAIDEVRKVRAALESAVPPVPIDPEQAARLAAIEKQKYEAELAKAEILGVDTHPTPPPGMEAPVESAAGGENGVVVENIMVTHTQLAVEMTTHMVIVQETQTVDVEVMKR
;
A
#
# COMPACT_ATOMS: atom_id res chain seq x y z
N MET A 1 50.38 12.53 -19.88
CA MET A 1 50.46 11.52 -20.95
C MET A 1 49.08 10.90 -21.12
N SER A 2 48.66 10.83 -22.37
CA SER A 2 47.32 10.59 -22.91
C SER A 2 46.80 9.15 -22.74
N SER A 3 45.49 9.04 -22.56
CA SER A 3 44.69 7.80 -22.55
C SER A 3 44.81 7.00 -23.84
N PRO A 4 44.55 5.67 -23.80
CA PRO A 4 44.09 4.92 -24.96
C PRO A 4 42.69 4.36 -24.74
N SER A 5 41.79 4.79 -25.61
CA SER A 5 40.48 4.22 -25.92
C SER A 5 40.57 3.36 -27.19
N SER A 6 39.89 2.20 -27.25
CA SER A 6 39.36 1.50 -28.45
C SER A 6 38.86 0.07 -28.10
N PRO A 7 38.02 -0.60 -28.91
CA PRO A 7 36.74 -0.14 -29.50
C PRO A 7 35.60 -1.20 -29.40
N LEU A 8 34.36 -0.74 -29.55
CA LEU A 8 33.16 -1.58 -29.75
C LEU A 8 33.13 -2.13 -31.19
N ILE A 9 32.91 -3.45 -31.33
CA ILE A 9 32.69 -4.12 -32.62
C ILE A 9 31.22 -3.99 -33.00
N SER A 10 30.94 -3.23 -34.06
CA SER A 10 29.67 -3.26 -34.79
C SER A 10 29.61 -4.49 -35.71
N VAL A 11 28.69 -5.41 -35.46
CA VAL A 11 28.47 -6.55 -36.37
C VAL A 11 27.68 -6.07 -37.59
N ASN A 12 28.33 -6.13 -38.75
CA ASN A 12 27.75 -5.79 -40.04
C ASN A 12 26.86 -6.96 -40.54
N VAL A 13 25.54 -6.75 -40.60
CA VAL A 13 24.54 -7.77 -40.94
C VAL A 13 24.63 -8.22 -42.40
N ASP A 14 25.36 -7.48 -43.24
CA ASP A 14 25.48 -7.79 -44.67
C ASP A 14 26.47 -8.92 -45.00
N GLU A 15 27.36 -9.30 -44.08
CA GLU A 15 28.37 -10.36 -44.28
C GLU A 15 27.88 -11.78 -43.92
N LEU A 16 26.62 -11.95 -43.49
CA LEU A 16 26.09 -13.27 -43.13
C LEU A 16 25.86 -14.18 -44.36
N PRO A 17 26.21 -15.48 -44.29
CA PRO A 17 26.03 -16.44 -45.37
C PRO A 17 24.58 -16.56 -45.87
N ARG A 18 24.38 -16.71 -47.19
CA ARG A 18 23.05 -16.72 -47.84
C ARG A 18 22.07 -17.75 -47.26
N TRP A 19 22.54 -18.88 -46.75
CA TRP A 19 21.70 -19.91 -46.12
C TRP A 19 21.10 -19.48 -44.76
N VAL A 20 21.71 -18.50 -44.08
CA VAL A 20 21.18 -17.89 -42.85
C VAL A 20 20.10 -16.85 -43.21
N LYS A 21 20.30 -16.05 -44.26
CA LYS A 21 19.32 -15.07 -44.75
C LYS A 21 18.04 -15.72 -45.31
N GLN A 22 18.11 -16.97 -45.77
CA GLN A 22 16.98 -17.71 -46.35
C GLN A 22 16.07 -18.38 -45.30
N ARG A 23 16.55 -18.62 -44.08
CA ARG A 23 15.77 -19.27 -43.02
C ARG A 23 14.86 -18.32 -42.22
N ALA A 24 15.08 -17.01 -42.35
CA ALA A 24 14.31 -15.97 -41.67
C ALA A 24 13.06 -15.50 -42.44
N ARG A 25 12.79 -16.02 -43.65
CA ARG A 25 11.66 -15.58 -44.50
C ARG A 25 10.58 -16.64 -44.75
N THR A 26 10.68 -17.82 -44.14
CA THR A 26 9.72 -18.92 -44.35
C THR A 26 9.41 -19.66 -43.05
N VAL A 27 8.89 -18.96 -42.04
CA VAL A 27 8.01 -19.58 -41.03
C VAL A 27 6.90 -18.60 -40.69
N GLY A 28 5.82 -18.66 -41.47
CA GLY A 28 4.52 -18.16 -41.02
C GLY A 28 3.86 -19.15 -40.07
N THR A 29 3.13 -18.60 -39.09
CA THR A 29 2.02 -19.19 -38.31
C THR A 29 2.25 -20.48 -37.51
N PHE A 30 1.94 -20.41 -36.20
CA PHE A 30 1.50 -21.52 -35.32
C PHE A 30 2.21 -22.88 -35.50
N GLY A 31 3.38 -23.03 -34.87
CA GLY A 31 4.09 -24.30 -34.82
C GLY A 31 3.68 -25.20 -33.63
N ALA A 32 3.33 -26.45 -33.94
CA ALA A 32 2.92 -27.52 -33.02
C ALA A 32 3.88 -27.81 -31.82
N GLY A 33 5.07 -27.21 -31.78
CA GLY A 33 6.00 -27.33 -30.65
C GLY A 33 5.52 -26.63 -29.38
N ARG A 34 4.84 -25.48 -29.49
CA ARG A 34 4.27 -24.77 -28.33
C ARG A 34 3.05 -25.47 -27.74
N ALA A 35 2.23 -26.11 -28.59
CA ALA A 35 1.11 -26.92 -28.14
C ALA A 35 1.57 -28.19 -27.39
N ARG A 36 2.68 -28.81 -27.83
CA ARG A 36 3.28 -29.96 -27.11
C ARG A 36 3.84 -29.57 -25.75
N LEU A 37 4.52 -28.42 -25.64
CA LEU A 37 5.03 -27.92 -24.36
C LEU A 37 3.90 -27.52 -23.40
N ALA A 38 2.84 -26.89 -23.92
CA ALA A 38 1.65 -26.57 -23.13
C ALA A 38 0.90 -27.83 -22.67
N ALA A 39 0.80 -28.86 -23.53
CA ALA A 39 0.18 -30.13 -23.17
C ALA A 39 0.99 -30.89 -22.10
N ILE A 40 2.32 -30.88 -22.17
CA ILE A 40 3.18 -31.48 -21.14
C ILE A 40 3.04 -30.73 -19.81
N ALA A 41 3.02 -29.39 -19.83
CA ALA A 41 2.81 -28.59 -18.62
C ALA A 41 1.43 -28.86 -17.99
N TRP A 42 0.38 -28.96 -18.80
CA TRP A 42 -0.96 -29.34 -18.33
C TRP A 42 -1.01 -30.77 -17.77
N LEU A 43 -0.31 -31.72 -18.39
CA LEU A 43 -0.23 -33.09 -17.90
C LEU A 43 0.48 -33.15 -16.54
N CYS A 44 1.55 -32.37 -16.34
CA CYS A 44 2.26 -32.28 -15.06
C CYS A 44 1.39 -31.66 -13.96
N ILE A 45 0.59 -30.64 -14.28
CA ILE A 45 -0.34 -30.02 -13.33
C ILE A 45 -1.46 -31.00 -12.96
N LEU A 46 -2.02 -31.72 -13.93
CA LEU A 46 -3.04 -32.73 -13.70
C LEU A 46 -2.52 -33.93 -12.88
N LEU A 47 -1.28 -34.38 -13.14
CA LEU A 47 -0.64 -35.41 -12.32
C LEU A 47 -0.41 -34.93 -10.88
N GLY A 48 0.01 -33.67 -10.69
CA GLY A 48 0.17 -33.05 -9.37
C GLY A 48 -1.16 -32.94 -8.60
N TYR A 49 -2.25 -32.62 -9.30
CA TYR A 49 -3.60 -32.57 -8.73
C TYR A 49 -4.15 -33.97 -8.40
N PHE A 50 -3.87 -34.98 -9.22
CA PHE A 50 -4.27 -36.36 -8.93
C PHE A 50 -3.46 -36.99 -7.78
N LEU A 51 -2.15 -36.71 -7.69
CA LEU A 51 -1.35 -37.17 -6.55
C LEU A 51 -1.82 -36.54 -5.24
N THR A 52 -2.10 -35.23 -5.22
CA THR A 52 -2.55 -34.53 -4.01
C THR A 52 -3.99 -34.88 -3.62
N SER A 53 -4.88 -35.12 -4.58
CA SER A 53 -6.25 -35.58 -4.28
C SER A 53 -6.31 -37.03 -3.83
N SER A 54 -5.45 -37.93 -4.33
CA SER A 54 -5.39 -39.33 -3.88
C SER A 54 -4.81 -39.53 -2.48
N LEU A 55 -4.06 -38.55 -1.97
CA LEU A 55 -3.51 -38.53 -0.60
C LEU A 55 -4.47 -37.93 0.44
N SER A 56 -5.63 -37.41 0.03
CA SER A 56 -6.62 -36.80 0.93
C SER A 56 -7.80 -37.72 1.30
N GLY A 57 -7.73 -39.01 0.99
CA GLY A 57 -8.84 -39.95 1.14
C GLY A 57 -8.68 -41.06 2.19
N GLY A 58 -8.89 -40.72 3.48
CA GLY A 58 -9.49 -41.59 4.52
C GLY A 58 -8.58 -42.22 5.59
N PRO A 59 -9.12 -42.77 6.70
CA PRO A 59 -10.44 -42.60 7.33
C PRO A 59 -10.37 -41.96 8.74
N ARG A 60 -11.52 -41.42 9.20
CA ARG A 60 -11.80 -41.04 10.59
C ARG A 60 -11.49 -42.21 11.54
N THR A 61 -10.66 -41.97 12.55
CA THR A 61 -10.59 -42.77 13.77
C THR A 61 -10.54 -41.83 14.97
N ASP A 62 -11.35 -42.17 15.96
CA ASP A 62 -11.64 -41.38 17.15
C ASP A 62 -10.45 -41.31 18.12
N GLY A 63 -10.31 -40.13 18.76
CA GLY A 63 -9.79 -39.92 20.11
C GLY A 63 -8.44 -40.54 20.48
N VAL A 64 -7.34 -39.82 20.24
CA VAL A 64 -6.15 -39.84 21.11
C VAL A 64 -5.55 -38.43 21.16
N GLU A 65 -5.63 -37.81 22.33
CA GLU A 65 -5.02 -36.54 22.69
C GLU A 65 -3.52 -36.77 22.92
N TYR A 66 -2.66 -36.14 22.11
CA TYR A 66 -1.21 -36.12 22.35
C TYR A 66 -0.85 -34.80 23.04
N ASP A 67 -0.76 -34.89 24.37
CA ASP A 67 -0.20 -33.86 25.24
C ASP A 67 1.32 -33.76 25.01
N TYR A 68 1.79 -32.56 24.66
CA TYR A 68 3.22 -32.22 24.71
C TYR A 68 3.56 -31.84 26.16
N PRO A 69 4.53 -32.50 26.82
CA PRO A 69 4.88 -32.12 28.18
C PRO A 69 5.67 -30.81 28.20
N SER A 70 5.07 -29.83 28.85
CA SER A 70 5.71 -28.62 29.35
C SER A 70 6.91 -28.96 30.23
N SER A 71 7.97 -28.16 30.06
CA SER A 71 9.25 -28.18 30.76
C SER A 71 9.14 -28.39 32.28
N ALA A 72 9.60 -29.55 32.75
CA ALA A 72 9.87 -29.80 34.16
C ALA A 72 11.20 -29.15 34.57
N ILE A 73 11.10 -28.30 35.58
CA ILE A 73 12.20 -27.71 36.34
C ILE A 73 12.91 -28.85 37.11
N LEU A 74 14.21 -28.98 36.90
CA LEU A 74 15.09 -29.90 37.63
C LEU A 74 15.53 -29.25 38.96
N GLU A 75 14.90 -29.66 40.06
CA GLU A 75 15.54 -29.65 41.38
C GLU A 75 16.36 -30.94 41.54
N ALA A 76 17.59 -30.79 42.05
CA ALA A 76 18.57 -31.85 42.22
C ALA A 76 18.19 -32.86 43.32
N PRO A 77 18.59 -34.14 43.24
CA PRO A 77 18.48 -35.07 44.35
C PRO A 77 19.80 -35.24 45.11
N PHE A 78 19.71 -35.35 46.43
CA PHE A 78 20.74 -35.89 47.31
C PHE A 78 20.21 -37.19 47.95
N ASP A 79 21.12 -38.15 48.10
CA ASP A 79 20.93 -39.59 48.30
C ASP A 79 20.14 -40.07 49.53
N ALA A 80 19.47 -41.22 49.40
CA ALA A 80 19.85 -42.50 50.05
C ALA A 80 18.67 -43.39 50.50
N GLN A 81 18.80 -44.69 50.17
CA GLN A 81 18.34 -45.90 50.86
C GLN A 81 16.89 -46.41 50.74
N THR A 82 16.78 -47.50 49.97
CA THR A 82 15.86 -48.63 50.15
C THR A 82 16.36 -49.59 51.23
N GLU A 83 15.52 -50.00 52.19
CA GLU A 83 15.02 -51.38 52.37
C GLU A 83 14.34 -51.65 53.74
N TYR A 84 13.29 -52.47 53.67
CA TYR A 84 12.81 -53.48 54.64
C TYR A 84 11.75 -53.17 55.73
N ASN A 85 10.62 -53.88 55.56
CA ASN A 85 9.77 -54.63 56.50
C ASN A 85 8.71 -54.00 57.43
N ASP A 86 7.47 -54.42 57.13
CA ASP A 86 6.52 -55.19 57.96
C ASP A 86 5.62 -54.47 59.00
N ARG A 87 4.33 -54.84 58.88
CA ARG A 87 3.23 -54.89 59.86
C ARG A 87 2.51 -53.62 60.36
N THR A 88 1.17 -53.76 60.26
CA THR A 88 0.07 -53.25 61.10
C THR A 88 -0.75 -52.04 60.62
N HIS A 89 -2.03 -52.33 60.29
CA HIS A 89 -3.19 -51.44 60.36
C HIS A 89 -3.56 -51.19 61.85
N PRO A 90 -4.14 -50.04 62.27
CA PRO A 90 -5.54 -49.70 61.90
C PRO A 90 -5.97 -48.21 61.81
N SER A 91 -7.04 -47.99 61.02
CA SER A 91 -8.16 -47.03 61.16
C SER A 91 -7.99 -45.49 60.97
N PRO A 92 -8.93 -44.82 60.25
CA PRO A 92 -9.02 -43.36 60.06
C PRO A 92 -10.02 -42.69 61.00
N PRO A 93 -9.96 -41.36 61.21
CA PRO A 93 -11.10 -40.47 60.84
C PRO A 93 -10.69 -38.97 60.60
N PRO A 94 -11.62 -38.02 60.41
CA PRO A 94 -12.74 -37.98 59.45
C PRO A 94 -12.72 -36.71 58.56
N ALA A 95 -13.62 -36.69 57.58
CA ALA A 95 -13.95 -35.56 56.73
C ALA A 95 -14.47 -34.33 57.51
N TYR A 96 -14.16 -33.14 56.99
CA TYR A 96 -14.90 -31.91 57.27
C TYR A 96 -15.37 -31.30 55.94
N ASN A 97 -16.68 -31.18 55.80
CA ASN A 97 -17.37 -30.52 54.70
C ASN A 97 -17.49 -29.01 54.92
N ASP A 98 -17.50 -28.30 53.79
CA ASP A 98 -18.20 -27.05 53.46
C ASP A 98 -17.93 -25.77 54.25
N HIS A 99 -17.61 -24.69 53.52
CA HIS A 99 -18.60 -23.63 53.26
C HIS A 99 -18.10 -22.64 52.18
N HIS A 100 -18.77 -22.64 51.04
CA HIS A 100 -18.72 -21.57 50.04
C HIS A 100 -19.44 -20.32 50.56
N PHE A 101 -18.74 -19.17 50.54
CA PHE A 101 -19.36 -17.85 50.54
C PHE A 101 -18.98 -17.12 49.24
N PRO A 102 -19.93 -16.51 48.51
CA PRO A 102 -19.63 -15.78 47.28
C PRO A 102 -19.08 -14.38 47.57
N HIS A 103 -17.90 -14.07 47.02
CA HIS A 103 -17.32 -12.72 47.05
C HIS A 103 -18.03 -11.78 46.06
N PRO A 104 -18.25 -10.49 46.40
CA PRO A 104 -18.78 -9.51 45.47
C PRO A 104 -17.69 -9.05 44.45
N PRO A 105 -18.09 -8.61 43.24
CA PRO A 105 -17.15 -8.31 42.15
C PRO A 105 -16.27 -7.08 42.44
N PRO A 106 -15.04 -7.03 41.88
CA PRO A 106 -14.07 -5.98 42.16
C PRO A 106 -14.46 -4.65 41.51
N LYS A 107 -14.30 -3.55 42.27
CA LYS A 107 -14.49 -2.17 41.79
C LYS A 107 -13.26 -1.70 40.98
N PRO A 108 -13.45 -0.86 39.95
CA PRO A 108 -12.35 -0.38 39.11
C PRO A 108 -11.39 0.57 39.86
N PRO A 109 -10.10 0.61 39.49
CA PRO A 109 -9.06 1.33 40.23
C PRO A 109 -9.22 2.86 40.13
N SER A 110 -9.09 3.53 41.28
CA SER A 110 -9.15 4.99 41.41
C SER A 110 -7.75 5.61 41.32
N ILE A 111 -7.59 6.55 40.39
CA ILE A 111 -6.35 7.30 40.06
C ILE A 111 -5.71 7.98 41.28
N LYS A 112 -6.50 8.28 42.33
CA LYS A 112 -6.00 8.91 43.55
C LYS A 112 -5.13 7.99 44.41
N SER A 113 -5.34 6.67 44.35
CA SER A 113 -4.52 5.68 45.08
C SER A 113 -3.14 5.53 44.44
N ALA A 114 -3.08 5.44 43.11
CA ALA A 114 -1.84 5.28 42.38
C ALA A 114 -0.89 6.49 42.52
N LEU A 115 -1.45 7.70 42.66
CA LEU A 115 -0.66 8.93 42.88
C LEU A 115 -0.15 9.08 44.32
N SER A 116 -0.84 8.49 45.30
CA SER A 116 -0.39 8.42 46.70
C SER A 116 0.84 7.53 46.82
N ASP A 117 0.79 6.35 46.18
CA ASP A 117 1.84 5.34 46.26
C ASP A 117 3.13 5.79 45.54
N LEU A 118 2.98 6.53 44.43
CA LEU A 118 4.11 7.13 43.72
C LEU A 118 4.82 8.23 44.54
N ARG A 119 4.08 8.98 45.36
CA ARG A 119 4.64 10.05 46.20
C ARG A 119 5.47 9.50 47.36
N HIS A 120 5.04 8.37 47.92
CA HIS A 120 5.80 7.67 48.95
C HIS A 120 7.08 7.01 48.39
N ALA A 121 7.01 6.41 47.20
CA ALA A 121 8.17 5.77 46.55
C ALA A 121 9.30 6.77 46.21
N VAL A 122 8.95 7.99 45.78
CA VAL A 122 9.95 9.02 45.42
C VAL A 122 10.61 9.66 46.65
N SER A 123 9.91 9.71 47.79
CA SER A 123 10.47 10.30 49.02
C SER A 123 11.58 9.45 49.67
N GLY A 124 11.59 8.13 49.45
CA GLY A 124 12.58 7.21 50.02
C GLY A 124 13.94 7.19 49.31
N HIS A 125 14.06 7.77 48.10
CA HIS A 125 15.27 7.66 47.27
C HIS A 125 16.21 8.86 47.32
N PHE A 126 15.86 9.96 48.01
CA PHE A 126 16.69 11.17 48.08
C PHE A 126 17.63 11.25 49.29
N SER A 127 17.66 10.24 50.16
CA SER A 127 18.39 10.32 51.46
C SER A 127 19.73 9.57 51.52
N SER A 128 20.29 9.06 50.42
CA SER A 128 21.59 8.37 50.45
C SER A 128 22.61 8.95 49.46
N LEU A 129 23.15 10.12 49.78
CA LEU A 129 24.36 10.64 49.13
C LEU A 129 25.30 11.20 50.21
N HIS A 130 26.27 10.39 50.62
CA HIS A 130 27.48 10.82 51.33
C HIS A 130 28.71 10.51 50.46
N PRO A 131 29.71 11.41 50.31
CA PRO A 131 30.85 11.18 49.44
C PRO A 131 32.02 10.50 50.19
N LEU A 132 32.59 9.44 49.62
CA LEU A 132 33.79 8.76 50.15
C LEU A 132 35.07 9.19 49.41
N ARG A 133 36.13 9.41 50.20
CA ARG A 133 37.53 9.71 49.82
C ARG A 133 38.31 8.43 49.45
N PRO A 134 39.44 8.52 48.71
CA PRO A 134 40.19 7.36 48.25
C PRO A 134 41.35 6.97 49.17
N SER A 135 41.66 5.67 49.27
CA SER A 135 42.93 5.15 49.77
C SER A 135 43.43 3.99 48.92
N THR A 136 44.70 4.05 48.53
CA THR A 136 45.45 3.12 47.67
C THR A 136 46.30 2.13 48.54
N PRO A 137 47.22 1.29 48.01
CA PRO A 137 47.08 -0.16 48.06
C PRO A 137 48.24 -0.89 48.77
N ASN A 138 48.06 -2.17 49.15
CA ASN A 138 49.08 -3.23 49.07
C ASN A 138 48.63 -4.51 49.78
N LYS A 139 48.63 -5.64 49.07
CA LYS A 139 49.40 -6.85 49.43
C LYS A 139 49.14 -7.98 48.42
N THR A 140 50.14 -8.85 48.31
CA THR A 140 50.37 -9.77 47.20
C THR A 140 50.48 -11.22 47.70
N TYR A 141 49.94 -12.17 46.89
CA TYR A 141 50.15 -13.64 46.79
C TYR A 141 49.58 -14.57 47.89
N PRO A 142 49.32 -15.89 47.62
CA PRO A 142 49.30 -16.66 46.37
C PRO A 142 47.99 -17.47 46.13
N ALA A 143 47.91 -18.11 44.97
CA ALA A 143 46.78 -18.92 44.50
C ALA A 143 46.53 -20.19 45.34
N THR A 144 45.25 -20.46 45.62
CA THR A 144 44.72 -21.80 45.87
C THR A 144 43.27 -21.82 45.37
N PHE A 145 42.95 -22.78 44.51
CA PHE A 145 41.65 -22.95 43.89
C PHE A 145 40.66 -23.47 44.95
N THR A 146 39.79 -22.60 45.47
CA THR A 146 38.60 -23.01 46.22
C THR A 146 37.36 -22.45 45.56
N LEU A 147 36.34 -23.30 45.49
CA LEU A 147 35.02 -23.04 44.93
C LEU A 147 34.31 -22.00 45.83
N ASP A 148 34.60 -20.72 45.64
CA ASP A 148 34.04 -19.66 46.47
C ASP A 148 32.60 -19.36 46.05
N THR A 149 31.69 -19.76 46.94
CA THR A 149 30.34 -19.23 47.12
C THR A 149 30.26 -17.75 46.74
N PHE A 150 29.43 -17.46 45.73
CA PHE A 150 29.16 -16.10 45.27
C PHE A 150 28.72 -15.21 46.45
N ASN A 151 29.51 -14.17 46.68
CA ASN A 151 29.26 -13.12 47.64
C ASN A 151 28.05 -12.28 47.17
N LEU A 152 26.86 -12.58 47.70
CA LEU A 152 25.59 -11.91 47.42
C LEU A 152 25.50 -10.51 48.09
N SER A 153 26.51 -9.65 47.89
CA SER A 153 26.50 -8.28 48.46
C SER A 153 26.32 -7.17 47.42
N SER A 154 26.04 -7.50 46.16
CA SER A 154 25.62 -6.55 45.13
C SER A 154 24.26 -6.98 44.60
N ALA A 155 23.31 -6.04 44.51
CA ALA A 155 22.07 -6.29 43.78
C ALA A 155 22.42 -6.91 42.41
N PRO A 156 21.76 -7.99 41.96
CA PRO A 156 22.07 -8.61 40.69
C PRO A 156 21.91 -7.55 39.61
N ASN A 157 23.00 -7.21 38.90
CA ASN A 157 22.92 -6.31 37.76
C ASN A 157 21.96 -6.93 36.74
N THR A 158 20.80 -6.32 36.55
CA THR A 158 19.76 -6.83 35.64
C THR A 158 20.29 -6.96 34.22
N SER A 159 21.19 -6.07 33.83
CA SER A 159 21.93 -6.07 32.57
C SER A 159 23.42 -5.84 32.77
N GLU A 160 24.24 -6.50 31.97
CA GLU A 160 25.68 -6.31 31.88
C GLU A 160 26.02 -5.57 30.58
N THR A 161 27.03 -4.70 30.62
CA THR A 161 27.56 -4.07 29.41
C THR A 161 29.07 -4.26 29.38
N TYR A 162 29.55 -4.90 28.33
CA TYR A 162 30.97 -5.08 28.08
C TYR A 162 31.43 -4.01 27.11
N HIS A 163 32.34 -3.15 27.57
CA HIS A 163 33.02 -2.19 26.71
C HIS A 163 34.39 -2.76 26.31
N PRO A 164 34.74 -2.75 25.02
CA PRO A 164 36.04 -3.24 24.58
C PRO A 164 37.14 -2.27 25.04
N SER A 165 38.18 -2.81 25.68
CA SER A 165 39.32 -2.04 26.17
C SER A 165 40.06 -1.37 25.01
N GLY A 166 39.99 -0.03 24.92
CA GLY A 166 40.76 0.76 23.96
C GLY A 166 39.95 1.56 22.93
N SER A 167 38.62 1.48 22.93
CA SER A 167 37.77 2.27 22.00
C SER A 167 37.92 3.79 22.17
N ASP A 168 38.34 4.26 23.35
CA ASP A 168 38.59 5.69 23.61
C ASP A 168 39.96 6.20 23.10
N LEU A 169 40.87 5.33 22.67
CA LEU A 169 42.28 5.71 22.40
C LEU A 169 42.48 6.43 21.06
N LEU A 170 41.54 6.34 20.12
CA LEU A 170 41.61 6.95 18.79
C LEU A 170 40.53 8.03 18.53
N GLY A 171 39.67 8.32 19.51
CA GLY A 171 38.57 9.29 19.38
C GLY A 171 37.43 8.86 18.44
N ALA A 172 37.55 7.73 17.75
CA ALA A 172 36.49 7.13 16.95
C ALA A 172 35.59 6.29 17.85
N ARG A 173 34.44 6.85 18.25
CA ARG A 173 33.44 6.15 19.07
C ARG A 173 32.68 5.11 18.25
N PRO A 174 32.26 3.99 18.85
CA PRO A 174 31.55 2.95 18.13
C PRO A 174 30.20 3.46 17.60
N SER A 175 29.97 3.23 16.31
CA SER A 175 28.69 3.47 15.62
C SER A 175 27.67 2.36 15.91
N VAL A 176 28.13 1.14 16.25
CA VAL A 176 27.29 -0.04 16.44
C VAL A 176 27.48 -0.59 17.85
N GLY A 177 26.39 -0.98 18.51
CA GLY A 177 26.42 -1.82 19.73
C GLY A 177 25.68 -3.14 19.50
N LYS A 178 26.13 -4.23 20.11
CA LYS A 178 25.45 -5.52 20.07
C LYS A 178 24.56 -5.72 21.28
N VAL A 179 23.47 -6.46 21.08
CA VAL A 179 22.46 -6.71 22.12
C VAL A 179 22.06 -8.18 22.11
N THR A 180 22.03 -8.81 23.28
CA THR A 180 21.54 -10.18 23.45
C THR A 180 20.89 -10.40 24.82
N ILE A 181 20.22 -11.54 24.99
CA ILE A 181 19.60 -11.98 26.25
C ILE A 181 20.09 -13.39 26.56
N ILE A 182 20.62 -13.60 27.77
CA ILE A 182 21.00 -14.93 28.27
C ILE A 182 20.49 -15.07 29.71
N PHE A 183 19.52 -15.96 29.94
CA PHE A 183 19.00 -16.27 31.26
C PHE A 183 19.63 -17.55 31.80
N GLY A 184 19.91 -17.59 33.11
CA GLY A 184 20.33 -18.83 33.80
C GLY A 184 21.70 -19.39 33.39
N GLY A 185 22.41 -18.77 32.45
CA GLY A 185 23.84 -18.96 32.20
C GLY A 185 24.26 -20.39 31.82
N ALA A 186 23.48 -21.11 30.99
CA ALA A 186 23.94 -22.42 30.51
C ALA A 186 25.29 -22.27 29.79
N ALA A 187 26.24 -23.14 30.12
CA ALA A 187 27.64 -23.01 29.72
C ALA A 187 27.84 -22.84 28.21
N ILE A 188 26.94 -23.42 27.41
CA ILE A 188 26.99 -23.33 25.95
C ILE A 188 26.66 -21.94 25.42
N TYR A 189 25.67 -21.26 25.99
CA TYR A 189 25.31 -19.89 25.61
C TYR A 189 26.39 -18.90 26.06
N GLU A 190 27.03 -19.15 27.21
CA GLU A 190 28.20 -18.36 27.63
C GLU A 190 29.41 -18.56 26.71
N ARG A 191 29.61 -19.77 26.16
CA ARG A 191 30.64 -20.01 25.13
C ARG A 191 30.30 -19.28 23.83
N ALA A 192 29.04 -19.33 23.38
CA ALA A 192 28.59 -18.57 22.23
C ALA A 192 28.79 -17.06 22.43
N LEU A 193 28.45 -16.53 23.61
CA LEU A 193 28.68 -15.13 23.98
C LEU A 193 30.16 -14.73 23.84
N LYS A 194 31.10 -15.60 24.23
CA LYS A 194 32.55 -15.33 24.08
C LYS A 194 32.96 -15.13 22.62
N THR A 195 32.35 -15.84 21.67
CA THR A 195 32.64 -15.63 20.24
C THR A 195 32.24 -14.22 19.79
N HIS A 196 31.11 -13.71 20.26
CA HIS A 196 30.68 -12.32 20.06
C HIS A 196 31.60 -11.32 20.75
N MET A 197 31.97 -11.56 22.01
CA MET A 197 32.89 -10.68 22.76
C MET A 197 34.26 -10.54 22.09
N THR A 198 34.77 -11.61 21.46
CA THR A 198 36.04 -11.56 20.71
C THR A 198 35.93 -10.62 19.51
N HIS A 199 34.86 -10.74 18.73
CA HIS A 199 34.58 -9.84 17.61
C HIS A 199 34.34 -8.40 18.06
N ASP A 200 33.56 -8.20 19.13
CA ASP A 200 33.25 -6.88 19.69
C ASP A 200 34.52 -6.17 20.17
N ARG A 201 35.47 -6.92 20.75
CA ARG A 201 36.80 -6.40 21.09
C ARG A 201 37.61 -5.99 19.87
N MET A 202 37.52 -6.75 18.78
CA MET A 202 38.25 -6.46 17.54
C MET A 202 37.76 -5.18 16.86
N HIS A 203 36.45 -4.95 16.86
CA HIS A 203 35.82 -3.83 16.13
C HIS A 203 35.39 -2.67 17.01
N GLY A 204 35.53 -2.78 18.33
CA GLY A 204 35.21 -1.70 19.26
C GLY A 204 33.74 -1.58 19.64
N TYR A 205 32.91 -2.61 19.41
CA TYR A 205 31.48 -2.58 19.74
C TYR A 205 31.21 -2.82 21.23
N PRO A 206 30.37 -2.01 21.90
CA PRO A 206 29.83 -2.39 23.20
C PRO A 206 28.83 -3.54 23.06
N LEU A 207 28.87 -4.49 23.99
CA LEU A 207 27.94 -5.62 24.05
C LEU A 207 27.03 -5.49 25.28
N HIS A 208 25.73 -5.40 25.03
CA HIS A 208 24.69 -5.32 26.05
C HIS A 208 24.03 -6.68 26.25
N VAL A 209 24.12 -7.24 27.45
CA VAL A 209 23.57 -8.55 27.79
C VAL A 209 22.54 -8.41 28.90
N LEU A 210 21.29 -8.76 28.63
CA LEU A 210 20.29 -8.89 29.67
C LEU A 210 20.43 -10.26 30.33
N ARG A 211 20.55 -10.27 31.67
CA ARG A 211 20.76 -11.50 32.45
C ARG A 211 19.50 -12.02 33.13
N HIS A 212 18.44 -11.20 33.17
CA HIS A 212 17.19 -11.52 33.85
C HIS A 212 15.98 -11.08 33.03
N GLY A 213 14.91 -11.87 33.05
CA GLY A 213 13.66 -11.51 32.36
C GLY A 213 13.03 -10.26 32.96
N ILE A 214 12.70 -9.29 32.11
CA ILE A 214 12.04 -8.02 32.49
C ILE A 214 10.55 -8.00 32.12
N LEU A 215 10.19 -8.83 31.15
CA LEU A 215 8.82 -9.10 30.72
C LEU A 215 8.65 -10.60 30.59
N ASP A 216 7.40 -11.04 30.57
CA ASP A 216 7.03 -12.44 30.39
C ASP A 216 7.46 -12.98 29.02
N ASP A 217 7.83 -14.26 29.00
CA ASP A 217 8.13 -15.00 27.78
C ASP A 217 9.18 -14.30 26.87
N VAL A 218 8.99 -14.33 25.56
CA VAL A 218 9.89 -13.71 24.57
C VAL A 218 9.84 -12.18 24.55
N TRP A 219 8.87 -11.55 25.24
CA TRP A 219 8.66 -10.10 25.18
C TRP A 219 9.78 -9.29 25.85
N SER A 220 10.63 -9.95 26.65
CA SER A 220 11.85 -9.33 27.19
C SER A 220 12.79 -8.83 26.08
N LYS A 221 12.83 -9.48 24.91
CA LYS A 221 13.63 -9.06 23.74
C LYS A 221 13.24 -7.68 23.23
N PRO A 222 12.02 -7.46 22.71
CA PRO A 222 11.63 -6.13 22.23
C PRO A 222 11.58 -5.09 23.37
N GLY A 223 11.26 -5.48 24.61
CA GLY A 223 11.29 -4.58 25.77
C GLY A 223 12.70 -4.08 26.09
N TYR A 224 13.71 -4.94 26.01
CA TYR A 224 15.09 -4.57 26.29
C TYR A 224 15.71 -3.72 25.18
N ILE A 225 15.43 -4.07 23.91
CA ILE A 225 15.83 -3.23 22.77
C ILE A 225 15.21 -1.84 22.90
N LEU A 226 13.93 -1.73 23.24
CA LEU A 226 13.26 -0.45 23.47
C LEU A 226 13.96 0.37 24.57
N ALA A 227 14.31 -0.25 25.69
CA ALA A 227 15.03 0.42 26.77
C ALA A 227 16.40 0.96 26.32
N LEU A 228 17.15 0.19 25.52
CA LEU A 228 18.44 0.62 24.98
C LEU A 228 18.29 1.76 23.96
N LEU A 229 17.30 1.69 23.06
CA LEU A 229 17.01 2.76 22.11
C LEU A 229 16.73 4.08 22.83
N LEU A 230 15.88 4.07 23.86
CA LEU A 230 15.58 5.25 24.67
C LEU A 230 16.83 5.78 25.40
N ARG A 231 17.67 4.88 25.94
CA ARG A 231 18.92 5.27 26.61
C ARG A 231 19.91 5.92 25.65
N GLU A 232 20.06 5.38 24.44
CA GLU A 232 20.94 5.97 23.42
C GLU A 232 20.39 7.29 22.88
N LEU A 233 19.07 7.43 22.70
CA LEU A 233 18.44 8.70 22.29
C LEU A 233 18.52 9.79 23.35
N ALA A 234 18.68 9.44 24.63
CA ALA A 234 18.91 10.41 25.70
C ALA A 234 20.33 11.02 25.67
N LYS A 235 21.26 10.43 24.91
CA LYS A 235 22.61 10.97 24.72
C LYS A 235 22.64 11.99 23.58
N PRO A 236 23.58 12.94 23.57
CA PRO A 236 23.80 13.79 22.40
C PRO A 236 24.11 12.96 21.15
N GLU A 237 23.77 13.47 19.97
CA GLU A 237 23.93 12.74 18.71
C GLU A 237 25.37 12.29 18.42
N ALA A 238 26.36 13.07 18.84
CA ALA A 238 27.78 12.72 18.71
C ALA A 238 28.25 11.61 19.67
N GLU A 239 27.43 11.23 20.66
CA GLU A 239 27.79 10.27 21.71
C GLU A 239 26.95 8.99 21.70
N ARG A 240 25.80 9.01 21.00
CA ARG A 240 24.92 7.85 20.88
C ARG A 240 25.42 6.86 19.83
N LEU A 241 25.12 5.59 20.06
CA LEU A 241 25.23 4.59 19.01
C LEU A 241 24.32 4.97 17.83
N GLN A 242 24.74 4.66 16.61
CA GLN A 242 23.90 4.81 15.42
C GLN A 242 23.03 3.58 15.17
N TRP A 243 23.55 2.40 15.50
CA TRP A 243 22.88 1.12 15.27
C TRP A 243 23.01 0.19 16.48
N LEU A 244 21.97 -0.61 16.69
CA LEU A 244 22.01 -1.79 17.55
C LEU A 244 21.92 -3.03 16.67
N LEU A 245 22.79 -4.01 16.87
CA LEU A 245 22.66 -5.35 16.29
C LEU A 245 22.10 -6.28 17.36
N TRP A 246 20.86 -6.69 17.20
CA TRP A 246 20.29 -7.76 18.01
C TRP A 246 20.84 -9.11 17.54
N VAL A 247 21.26 -9.97 18.48
CA VAL A 247 21.64 -11.37 18.23
C VAL A 247 20.97 -12.30 19.26
N ASP A 248 20.25 -13.32 18.79
CA ASP A 248 19.74 -14.38 19.66
C ASP A 248 20.90 -15.18 20.30
N ALA A 249 20.65 -15.73 21.49
CA ALA A 249 21.67 -16.44 22.28
C ALA A 249 22.21 -17.70 21.59
N ASP A 250 21.43 -18.30 20.70
CA ASP A 250 21.79 -19.46 19.89
C ASP A 250 22.41 -19.05 18.55
N THR A 251 23.28 -18.03 18.58
CA THR A 251 24.12 -17.64 17.45
C THR A 251 25.59 -17.79 17.82
N ILE A 252 26.39 -18.28 16.88
CA ILE A 252 27.85 -18.41 17.04
C ILE A 252 28.52 -17.58 15.97
N LEU A 253 29.44 -16.72 16.36
CA LEU A 253 30.24 -15.92 15.45
C LEU A 253 31.37 -16.78 14.89
N LEU A 254 31.45 -16.87 13.56
CA LEU A 254 32.40 -17.75 12.87
C LEU A 254 33.60 -17.00 12.29
N ASN A 255 33.40 -15.78 11.81
CA ASN A 255 34.47 -14.97 11.23
C ASN A 255 34.60 -13.63 11.98
N PRO A 256 35.58 -13.48 12.88
CA PRO A 256 35.76 -12.26 13.66
C PRO A 256 36.21 -11.07 12.81
N TYR A 257 36.69 -11.27 11.57
CA TYR A 257 37.21 -10.19 10.73
C TYR A 257 36.13 -9.44 9.92
N VAL A 258 34.86 -9.87 9.97
CA VAL A 258 33.77 -9.23 9.24
C VAL A 258 33.10 -8.17 10.13
N PRO A 259 33.31 -6.85 9.90
CA PRO A 259 32.65 -5.80 10.68
C PRO A 259 31.15 -5.73 10.36
N VAL A 260 30.33 -5.29 11.32
CA VAL A 260 28.87 -5.17 11.14
C VAL A 260 28.53 -4.13 10.06
N GLU A 261 29.34 -3.09 9.91
CA GLU A 261 29.19 -2.04 8.89
C GLU A 261 29.19 -2.60 7.47
N THR A 262 29.74 -3.80 7.24
CA THR A 262 29.69 -4.49 5.94
C THR A 262 28.26 -4.62 5.41
N PHE A 263 27.29 -4.78 6.31
CA PHE A 263 25.89 -5.04 5.97
C PHE A 263 25.00 -3.80 6.06
N LEU A 264 25.49 -2.71 6.65
CA LEU A 264 24.67 -1.53 6.92
C LEU A 264 24.40 -0.72 5.64
N PRO A 265 23.31 0.07 5.60
CA PRO A 265 22.99 0.91 4.47
C PRO A 265 24.06 1.97 4.23
N PRO A 266 24.46 2.22 2.98
CA PRO A 266 25.42 3.28 2.68
C PRO A 266 24.77 4.65 2.87
N SER A 267 25.47 5.51 3.63
CA SER A 267 25.09 6.90 3.86
C SER A 267 25.72 7.82 2.80
N PRO A 268 25.04 8.91 2.36
CA PRO A 268 23.73 9.39 2.82
C PRO A 268 22.53 8.83 2.05
N GLU A 269 22.75 7.98 1.05
CA GLU A 269 21.71 7.57 0.10
C GLU A 269 20.57 6.77 0.74
N PHE A 270 20.87 5.94 1.73
CA PHE A 270 19.91 5.08 2.42
C PHE A 270 19.74 5.45 3.90
N ASP A 271 19.88 6.74 4.24
CA ASP A 271 19.69 7.22 5.61
C ASP A 271 18.24 7.06 6.11
N ASP A 272 17.28 6.90 5.19
CA ASP A 272 15.89 6.54 5.51
C ASP A 272 15.74 5.10 6.02
N VAL A 273 16.70 4.20 5.76
CA VAL A 273 16.65 2.81 6.23
C VAL A 273 16.98 2.79 7.72
N ASN A 274 16.04 2.25 8.51
CA ASN A 274 16.12 2.16 9.96
C ASN A 274 16.21 0.72 10.47
N LEU A 275 15.90 -0.27 9.63
CA LEU A 275 15.87 -1.67 10.03
C LEU A 275 16.21 -2.57 8.83
N LEU A 276 17.13 -3.51 9.03
CA LEU A 276 17.35 -4.59 8.07
C LEU A 276 16.85 -5.88 8.67
N VAL A 277 16.08 -6.66 7.91
CA VAL A 277 15.52 -7.93 8.36
C VAL A 277 15.83 -9.03 7.36
N THR A 278 15.72 -10.27 7.80
CA THR A 278 15.86 -11.44 6.94
C THR A 278 14.55 -12.23 6.90
N ARG A 279 14.43 -13.08 5.88
CA ARG A 279 13.27 -13.94 5.68
C ARG A 279 13.73 -15.39 5.48
N ASP A 280 13.04 -16.32 6.11
CA ASP A 280 13.15 -17.76 5.86
C ASP A 280 11.82 -18.31 5.31
N TRP A 281 11.66 -19.64 5.29
CA TRP A 281 10.44 -20.29 4.82
C TRP A 281 9.20 -20.02 5.68
N ASN A 282 9.37 -19.49 6.90
CA ASN A 282 8.30 -19.09 7.81
C ASN A 282 7.98 -17.58 7.76
N GLY A 283 8.63 -16.81 6.88
CA GLY A 283 8.48 -15.36 6.82
C GLY A 283 9.62 -14.63 7.53
N LEU A 284 9.31 -13.52 8.19
CA LEU A 284 10.31 -12.75 8.95
C LEU A 284 11.06 -13.66 9.91
N ASN A 285 12.39 -13.59 9.92
CA ASN A 285 13.21 -14.13 10.99
C ASN A 285 13.87 -12.98 11.75
N ASN A 286 13.50 -12.80 13.02
CA ASN A 286 14.02 -11.70 13.83
C ASN A 286 15.17 -12.11 14.75
N GLY A 287 15.83 -13.25 14.53
CA GLY A 287 16.88 -13.74 15.43
C GLY A 287 18.18 -12.96 15.35
N VAL A 288 18.50 -12.37 14.20
CA VAL A 288 19.57 -11.38 14.05
C VAL A 288 19.13 -10.26 13.12
N PHE A 289 19.23 -9.01 13.59
CA PHE A 289 18.91 -7.85 12.77
C PHE A 289 19.57 -6.57 13.29
N PRO A 290 20.05 -5.68 12.41
CA PRO A 290 20.46 -4.33 12.78
C PRO A 290 19.26 -3.37 12.76
N VAL A 291 19.16 -2.53 13.80
CA VAL A 291 18.16 -1.48 13.95
C VAL A 291 18.82 -0.14 14.29
N ARG A 292 18.44 0.93 13.61
CA ARG A 292 18.98 2.28 13.81
C ARG A 292 18.47 2.86 15.12
N VAL A 293 19.33 3.59 15.83
CA VAL A 293 18.94 4.39 16.99
C VAL A 293 18.28 5.68 16.51
N CYS A 294 16.95 5.64 16.37
CA CYS A 294 16.14 6.78 15.96
C CYS A 294 14.73 6.69 16.57
N GLN A 295 13.97 7.78 16.49
CA GLN A 295 12.59 7.82 16.99
C GLN A 295 11.70 6.76 16.32
N TRP A 296 11.87 6.53 15.02
CA TRP A 296 11.11 5.51 14.27
C TRP A 296 11.26 4.12 14.90
N SER A 297 12.47 3.74 15.33
CA SER A 297 12.72 2.46 15.96
C SER A 297 12.08 2.36 17.35
N VAL A 298 12.06 3.46 18.12
CA VAL A 298 11.33 3.51 19.39
C VAL A 298 9.84 3.27 19.18
N GLU A 299 9.25 3.92 18.17
CA GLU A 299 7.83 3.77 17.84
C GLU A 299 7.51 2.32 17.41
N LEU A 300 8.36 1.72 16.58
CA LEU A 300 8.22 0.32 16.19
C LEU A 300 8.29 -0.63 17.40
N PHE A 301 9.32 -0.51 18.24
CA PHE A 301 9.50 -1.42 19.37
C PHE A 301 8.45 -1.22 20.47
N ALA A 302 7.97 0.01 20.68
CA ALA A 302 6.81 0.26 21.54
C ALA A 302 5.54 -0.40 20.97
N ALA A 303 5.34 -0.34 19.65
CA ALA A 303 4.22 -1.01 18.99
C ALA A 303 4.35 -2.56 19.09
N ILE A 304 5.54 -3.13 18.94
CA ILE A 304 5.77 -4.58 19.08
C ILE A 304 5.41 -5.03 20.50
N VAL A 305 5.96 -4.39 21.54
CA VAL A 305 5.71 -4.77 22.95
C VAL A 305 4.22 -4.68 23.30
N SER A 306 3.52 -3.68 22.77
CA SER A 306 2.10 -3.46 23.06
C SER A 306 1.15 -4.23 22.13
N TYR A 307 1.64 -4.85 21.05
CA TYR A 307 0.84 -5.47 20.00
C TYR A 307 -0.17 -6.49 20.55
N ARG A 308 0.29 -7.34 21.47
CA ARG A 308 -0.51 -8.39 22.12
C ARG A 308 -1.75 -7.87 22.86
N PHE A 309 -1.73 -6.62 23.31
CA PHE A 309 -2.87 -6.03 24.04
C PHE A 309 -3.88 -5.36 23.11
N TYR A 310 -3.40 -4.78 22.00
CA TYR A 310 -4.25 -4.06 21.06
C TYR A 310 -4.77 -4.95 19.92
N ARG A 311 -4.14 -6.10 19.68
CA ARG A 311 -4.57 -7.12 18.72
C ARG A 311 -4.51 -8.52 19.33
N PRO A 312 -5.34 -8.81 20.35
CA PRO A 312 -5.31 -10.09 21.05
C PRO A 312 -5.67 -11.28 20.14
N GLU A 313 -6.49 -11.04 19.10
CA GLU A 313 -6.93 -12.08 18.15
C GLU A 313 -5.92 -12.35 17.03
N ALA A 314 -4.82 -11.60 16.95
CA ALA A 314 -3.83 -11.81 15.90
C ALA A 314 -3.09 -13.14 16.11
N PRO A 315 -2.89 -13.97 15.07
CA PRO A 315 -2.21 -15.25 15.20
C PRO A 315 -0.70 -15.03 15.41
N LEU A 316 -0.28 -14.95 16.66
CA LEU A 316 1.11 -14.77 17.06
C LEU A 316 1.87 -16.11 17.10
N VAL A 317 1.89 -16.84 15.99
CA VAL A 317 2.52 -18.18 15.85
C VAL A 317 3.97 -18.19 16.35
N PHE A 318 4.71 -17.12 16.04
CA PHE A 318 6.09 -16.90 16.49
C PHE A 318 6.19 -15.68 17.43
N ARG A 319 5.11 -15.38 18.17
CA ARG A 319 5.10 -14.36 19.25
C ARG A 319 5.61 -12.98 18.80
N ASP A 320 6.72 -12.48 19.33
CA ASP A 320 7.26 -11.16 19.01
C ASP A 320 7.64 -11.05 17.52
N GLN A 321 8.12 -12.13 16.91
CA GLN A 321 8.43 -12.18 15.48
C GLN A 321 7.16 -11.99 14.63
N SER A 322 6.06 -12.65 14.98
CA SER A 322 4.78 -12.46 14.29
C SER A 322 4.23 -11.05 14.46
N ALA A 323 4.35 -10.47 15.67
CA ALA A 323 3.94 -9.09 15.93
C ALA A 323 4.76 -8.09 15.09
N MET A 324 6.08 -8.29 15.02
CA MET A 324 6.96 -7.50 14.18
C MET A 324 6.59 -7.64 12.70
N ASP A 325 6.45 -8.86 12.17
CA ASP A 325 6.10 -9.09 10.77
C ASP A 325 4.80 -8.38 10.35
N GLU A 326 3.77 -8.42 11.21
CA GLU A 326 2.51 -7.71 10.96
C GLU A 326 2.68 -6.18 10.96
N LEU A 327 3.47 -5.64 11.89
CA LEU A 327 3.75 -4.20 11.95
C LEU A 327 4.57 -3.72 10.76
N LEU A 328 5.52 -4.51 10.26
CA LEU A 328 6.33 -4.14 9.10
C LEU A 328 5.52 -4.07 7.78
N LYS A 329 4.27 -4.57 7.76
CA LYS A 329 3.32 -4.40 6.65
C LYS A 329 2.58 -3.06 6.69
N ASP A 330 2.56 -2.38 7.84
CA ASP A 330 1.90 -1.08 8.01
C ASP A 330 2.66 0.02 7.24
N GLN A 331 1.91 0.93 6.62
CA GLN A 331 2.44 2.10 5.88
C GLN A 331 3.37 2.96 6.75
N ARG A 332 3.16 2.98 8.07
CA ARG A 332 4.00 3.70 9.03
C ARG A 332 5.43 3.16 9.09
N PHE A 333 5.63 1.85 8.93
CA PHE A 333 6.93 1.20 9.12
C PHE A 333 7.55 0.71 7.81
N LYS A 334 6.75 0.21 6.87
CA LYS A 334 7.25 -0.50 5.68
C LYS A 334 8.27 0.26 4.83
N GLY A 335 8.23 1.60 4.82
CA GLY A 335 9.10 2.44 4.00
C GLY A 335 10.56 2.49 4.46
N ASN A 336 10.84 2.17 5.72
CA ASN A 336 12.15 2.31 6.34
C ASN A 336 12.86 0.97 6.58
N VAL A 337 12.39 -0.10 5.93
CA VAL A 337 12.82 -1.49 6.14
C VAL A 337 13.42 -2.03 4.86
N VAL A 338 14.55 -2.73 4.97
CA VAL A 338 15.17 -3.45 3.86
C VAL A 338 15.29 -4.93 4.20
N TRP A 339 14.91 -5.79 3.25
CA TRP A 339 15.05 -7.24 3.37
C TRP A 339 16.42 -7.66 2.83
N ALA A 340 17.31 -8.05 3.74
CA ALA A 340 18.68 -8.47 3.40
C ALA A 340 18.75 -9.99 3.16
N PRO A 341 19.77 -10.45 2.40
CA PRO A 341 20.04 -11.89 2.27
C PRO A 341 20.24 -12.54 3.63
N GLN A 342 19.49 -13.60 3.92
CA GLN A 342 19.54 -14.28 5.23
C GLN A 342 20.97 -14.69 5.63
N ARG A 343 21.77 -15.17 4.68
CA ARG A 343 23.15 -15.62 4.92
C ARG A 343 24.10 -14.53 5.43
N TRP A 344 23.79 -13.25 5.23
CA TRP A 344 24.70 -12.18 5.64
C TRP A 344 24.94 -12.16 7.15
N PHE A 345 23.87 -12.23 7.93
CA PHE A 345 23.95 -12.12 9.38
C PHE A 345 22.96 -13.00 10.12
N ASN A 346 22.19 -13.84 9.43
CA ASN A 346 21.19 -14.71 10.04
C ASN A 346 21.20 -16.11 9.39
N ALA A 347 22.40 -16.57 9.01
CA ALA A 347 22.59 -17.80 8.24
C ALA A 347 22.27 -19.04 9.08
N TYR A 348 21.65 -20.04 8.44
CA TYR A 348 21.48 -21.35 9.08
C TYR A 348 22.70 -22.24 8.88
N GLN A 349 22.83 -23.25 9.73
CA GLN A 349 23.88 -24.25 9.58
C GLN A 349 23.77 -24.98 8.22
N GLY A 350 24.91 -25.26 7.61
CA GLY A 350 25.03 -26.20 6.50
C GLY A 350 25.41 -27.60 7.00
N GLU A 351 24.91 -28.65 6.34
CA GLU A 351 25.41 -30.01 6.58
C GLU A 351 26.59 -30.30 5.62
N HIS A 352 27.67 -30.89 6.14
CA HIS A 352 28.99 -30.97 5.47
C HIS A 352 29.04 -31.64 4.10
N ASN A 353 27.97 -32.33 3.68
CA ASN A 353 27.93 -33.16 2.47
C ASN A 353 26.88 -32.71 1.44
N GLU A 354 26.26 -31.54 1.62
CA GLU A 354 25.20 -31.06 0.76
C GLU A 354 25.62 -29.84 -0.07
N THR A 355 24.95 -29.66 -1.22
CA THR A 355 25.03 -28.39 -1.95
C THR A 355 24.39 -27.32 -1.05
N LEU A 356 25.22 -26.45 -0.47
CA LEU A 356 24.77 -25.44 0.49
C LEU A 356 23.68 -24.56 -0.14
N ALA A 357 22.53 -24.50 0.52
CA ALA A 357 21.44 -23.63 0.14
C ALA A 357 21.85 -22.14 0.30
N PRO A 358 21.18 -21.21 -0.41
CA PRO A 358 21.55 -19.79 -0.36
C PRO A 358 21.54 -19.14 1.03
N PHE A 359 20.73 -19.67 1.96
CA PHE A 359 20.59 -19.20 3.34
C PHE A 359 21.54 -19.88 4.34
N GLN A 360 22.30 -20.89 3.89
CA GLN A 360 23.22 -21.63 4.75
C GLN A 360 24.59 -20.97 4.79
N VAL A 361 25.23 -21.11 5.95
CA VAL A 361 26.55 -20.56 6.24
C VAL A 361 27.64 -21.20 5.37
N ARG A 362 28.60 -20.38 4.96
CA ARG A 362 29.76 -20.76 4.15
C ARG A 362 31.05 -20.38 4.87
N ARG A 363 32.16 -20.94 4.41
CA ARG A 363 33.50 -20.53 4.82
C ARG A 363 33.69 -19.02 4.60
N GLY A 364 34.16 -18.31 5.61
CA GLY A 364 34.30 -16.85 5.60
C GLY A 364 33.04 -16.08 6.00
N ASP A 365 31.90 -16.74 6.24
CA ASP A 365 30.67 -16.05 6.65
C ASP A 365 30.72 -15.58 8.11
N PHE A 366 29.93 -14.55 8.41
CA PHE A 366 29.95 -13.81 9.66
C PHE A 366 29.55 -14.67 10.88
N LEU A 367 28.38 -15.31 10.83
CA LEU A 367 27.82 -16.08 11.94
C LEU A 367 26.90 -17.20 11.46
N VAL A 368 26.59 -18.12 12.38
CA VAL A 368 25.58 -19.17 12.21
C VAL A 368 24.52 -19.08 13.32
N HIS A 369 23.26 -19.29 12.95
CA HIS A 369 22.09 -19.24 13.82
C HIS A 369 21.39 -20.62 13.89
N PHE A 370 21.06 -21.06 15.11
CA PHE A 370 20.47 -22.38 15.38
C PHE A 370 18.94 -22.33 15.65
N ALA A 371 18.23 -21.48 14.90
CA ALA A 371 16.78 -21.32 15.02
C ALA A 371 16.02 -22.62 14.71
N GLY A 372 15.13 -23.03 15.62
CA GLY A 372 14.24 -24.17 15.40
C GLY A 372 14.94 -25.52 15.20
N VAL A 373 16.24 -25.61 15.53
CA VAL A 373 17.03 -26.82 15.35
C VAL A 373 16.84 -27.78 16.54
N GLY A 374 16.51 -29.05 16.25
CA GLY A 374 16.50 -30.12 17.24
C GLY A 374 17.90 -30.44 17.78
N ASP A 375 18.00 -30.86 19.05
CA ASP A 375 19.27 -31.04 19.77
C ASP A 375 20.18 -29.81 19.68
N ARG A 376 19.58 -28.61 19.78
CA ARG A 376 20.25 -27.31 19.58
C ARG A 376 21.60 -27.21 20.28
N GLU A 377 21.67 -27.62 21.55
CA GLU A 377 22.92 -27.54 22.31
C GLU A 377 24.02 -28.42 21.72
N LYS A 378 23.70 -29.65 21.32
CA LYS A 378 24.67 -30.55 20.68
C LYS A 378 25.18 -29.97 19.35
N ARG A 379 24.29 -29.33 18.59
CA ARG A 379 24.64 -28.68 17.32
C ARG A 379 25.50 -27.46 17.54
N MET A 380 25.14 -26.60 18.50
CA MET A 380 25.94 -25.46 18.89
C MET A 380 27.33 -25.91 19.34
N LEU A 381 27.45 -26.98 20.14
CA LEU A 381 28.74 -27.48 20.61
C LEU A 381 29.68 -27.81 19.45
N TYR A 382 29.18 -28.52 18.43
CA TYR A 382 29.95 -28.85 17.23
C TYR A 382 30.50 -27.62 16.48
N TRP A 383 29.72 -26.54 16.42
CA TRP A 383 30.14 -25.30 15.76
C TRP A 383 31.00 -24.42 16.66
N LEU A 384 30.80 -24.46 17.98
CA LEU A 384 31.67 -23.81 18.95
C LEU A 384 33.08 -24.38 18.88
N GLU A 385 33.21 -25.71 18.86
CA GLU A 385 34.51 -26.37 18.72
C GLU A 385 35.25 -25.89 17.47
N ARG A 386 34.53 -25.73 16.34
CA ARG A 386 35.10 -25.19 15.09
C ARG A 386 35.46 -23.71 15.18
N ALA A 387 34.63 -22.90 15.81
CA ALA A 387 34.90 -21.47 15.97
C ALA A 387 36.12 -21.24 16.89
N GLU A 388 36.25 -22.05 17.94
CA GLU A 388 37.36 -22.00 18.90
C GLU A 388 38.69 -22.53 18.32
N GLU A 389 38.65 -23.32 17.24
CA GLU A 389 39.84 -23.74 16.49
C GLU A 389 40.49 -22.62 15.67
N HIS A 390 39.80 -21.49 15.43
CA HIS A 390 40.31 -20.34 14.66
C HIS A 390 40.88 -20.74 13.27
N LEU A 391 40.15 -21.61 12.55
CA LEU A 391 40.59 -22.13 11.27
C LEU A 391 40.72 -21.01 10.21
N PRO A 392 41.84 -20.91 9.47
CA PRO A 392 42.06 -19.85 8.46
C PRO A 392 41.02 -19.82 7.34
N ASP A 393 40.43 -20.98 7.02
CA ASP A 393 39.38 -21.11 6.01
C ASP A 393 38.03 -20.54 6.47
N TRP A 394 37.84 -20.33 7.78
CA TRP A 394 36.64 -19.73 8.36
C TRP A 394 36.87 -18.26 8.73
N GLU A 395 38.04 -17.92 9.25
CA GLU A 395 38.41 -16.56 9.63
C GLU A 395 39.11 -15.81 8.49
N ILE A 396 38.34 -15.47 7.45
CA ILE A 396 38.84 -14.79 6.26
C ILE A 396 38.66 -13.28 6.43
N GLU A 397 39.71 -12.49 6.24
CA GLU A 397 39.60 -11.02 6.24
C GLU A 397 38.48 -10.54 5.30
N VAL A 398 37.65 -9.58 5.73
CA VAL A 398 36.44 -9.16 5.00
C VAL A 398 36.69 -8.83 3.53
N ARG A 399 37.83 -8.20 3.19
CA ARG A 399 38.24 -7.85 1.82
C ARG A 399 38.41 -9.05 0.88
N HIS A 400 38.66 -10.24 1.43
CA HIS A 400 38.83 -11.50 0.71
C HIS A 400 37.58 -12.39 0.76
N THR A 401 36.54 -11.97 1.48
CA THR A 401 35.23 -12.63 1.45
C THR A 401 34.41 -12.14 0.27
N SER A 402 33.25 -12.77 0.02
CA SER A 402 32.31 -12.32 -1.01
C SER A 402 31.43 -11.13 -0.56
N TYR A 403 31.41 -10.80 0.74
CA TYR A 403 30.53 -9.77 1.28
C TYR A 403 30.72 -8.37 0.68
N PRO A 404 31.94 -7.85 0.43
CA PRO A 404 32.09 -6.51 -0.14
C PRO A 404 31.46 -6.38 -1.54
N SER A 405 31.63 -7.39 -2.40
CA SER A 405 30.98 -7.42 -3.70
C SER A 405 29.46 -7.59 -3.59
N GLU A 406 29.01 -8.52 -2.74
CA GLU A 406 27.57 -8.76 -2.56
C GLU A 406 26.84 -7.54 -2.00
N ALA A 407 27.40 -6.88 -0.99
CA ALA A 407 26.81 -5.68 -0.41
C ALA A 407 26.74 -4.53 -1.43
N ARG A 408 27.82 -4.30 -2.19
CA ARG A 408 27.83 -3.29 -3.25
C ARG A 408 26.76 -3.57 -4.30
N ASP A 409 26.68 -4.80 -4.79
CA ASP A 409 25.77 -5.18 -5.86
C ASP A 409 24.31 -5.12 -5.37
N PHE A 410 24.04 -5.55 -4.13
CA PHE A 410 22.73 -5.44 -3.48
C PHE A 410 22.27 -3.98 -3.34
N TRP A 411 23.10 -3.08 -2.82
CA TRP A 411 22.73 -1.67 -2.68
C TRP A 411 22.57 -0.96 -4.02
N MET A 412 23.31 -1.39 -5.06
CA MET A 412 23.11 -0.91 -6.43
C MET A 412 21.76 -1.36 -7.01
N GLU A 413 21.37 -2.61 -6.79
CA GLU A 413 20.05 -3.13 -7.19
C GLU A 413 18.92 -2.41 -6.45
N GLU A 414 19.07 -2.22 -5.14
CA GLU A 414 18.10 -1.52 -4.30
C GLU A 414 17.92 -0.05 -4.72
N ARG A 415 19.00 0.64 -5.10
CA ARG A 415 18.94 1.97 -5.74
C ARG A 415 18.10 1.93 -7.02
N GLY A 416 18.36 0.95 -7.90
CA GLY A 416 17.61 0.77 -9.14
C GLY A 416 16.12 0.55 -8.90
N ARG A 417 15.79 -0.32 -7.95
CA ARG A 417 14.41 -0.63 -7.55
C ARG A 417 13.67 0.59 -7.00
N ARG A 418 14.32 1.39 -6.15
CA ARG A 418 13.73 2.63 -5.61
C ARG A 418 13.53 3.70 -6.68
N SER A 419 14.50 3.86 -7.58
CA SER A 419 14.40 4.79 -8.72
C SER A 419 13.23 4.43 -9.63
N GLU A 420 13.09 3.14 -9.97
CA GLU A 420 11.97 2.67 -10.78
C GLU A 420 10.62 2.85 -10.07
N GLY A 421 10.54 2.52 -8.77
CA GLY A 421 9.35 2.76 -7.97
C GLY A 421 8.95 4.24 -7.93
N ALA A 422 9.92 5.14 -7.78
CA ALA A 422 9.68 6.58 -7.83
C ALA A 422 9.18 7.03 -9.21
N ARG A 423 9.76 6.50 -10.30
CA ARG A 423 9.32 6.77 -11.68
C ARG A 423 7.87 6.35 -11.90
N VAL A 424 7.53 5.13 -11.50
CA VAL A 424 6.16 4.58 -11.60
C VAL A 424 5.18 5.42 -10.77
N LEU A 425 5.57 5.83 -9.56
CA LEU A 425 4.74 6.70 -8.71
C LEU A 425 4.48 8.06 -9.36
N VAL A 426 5.50 8.70 -9.94
CA VAL A 426 5.34 9.97 -10.66
C VAL A 426 4.43 9.82 -11.87
N GLU A 427 4.58 8.73 -12.64
CA GLU A 427 3.71 8.43 -13.78
C GLU A 427 2.25 8.21 -13.35
N ALA A 428 2.02 7.43 -12.28
CA ALA A 428 0.69 7.19 -11.73
C ALA A 428 0.04 8.48 -11.22
N LYS A 429 0.78 9.33 -10.49
CA LYS A 429 0.31 10.66 -10.07
C LYS A 429 -0.03 11.52 -11.28
N GLY A 430 0.81 11.55 -12.32
CA GLY A 430 0.54 12.30 -13.55
C GLY A 430 -0.72 11.84 -14.27
N LYS A 431 -0.96 10.51 -14.37
CA LYS A 431 -2.20 9.95 -14.93
C LYS A 431 -3.43 10.33 -14.11
N ALA A 432 -3.34 10.25 -12.78
CA ALA A 432 -4.43 10.67 -11.89
C ALA A 432 -4.75 12.16 -12.07
N THR A 433 -3.71 13.02 -12.09
CA THR A 433 -3.87 14.46 -12.29
C THR A 433 -4.54 14.79 -13.61
N GLY A 434 -4.03 14.24 -14.72
CA GLY A 434 -4.62 14.47 -16.03
C GLY A 434 -6.06 13.96 -16.13
N LEU A 435 -6.37 12.85 -15.45
CA LEU A 435 -7.74 12.32 -15.43
C LEU A 435 -8.70 13.23 -14.69
N TRP A 436 -8.40 13.66 -13.46
CA TRP A 436 -9.33 14.51 -12.73
C TRP A 436 -9.47 15.90 -13.37
N GLU A 437 -8.39 16.49 -13.89
CA GLU A 437 -8.45 17.81 -14.55
C GLU A 437 -9.37 17.75 -15.77
N LYS A 438 -9.19 16.71 -16.61
CA LYS A 438 -10.10 16.44 -17.74
C LYS A 438 -11.54 16.23 -17.26
N THR A 439 -11.74 15.61 -16.11
CA THR A 439 -13.07 15.36 -15.55
C THR A 439 -13.74 16.66 -15.14
N GLU A 440 -13.02 17.54 -14.45
CA GLU A 440 -13.55 18.81 -13.98
C GLU A 440 -13.93 19.73 -15.14
N VAL A 441 -13.13 19.76 -16.19
CA VAL A 441 -13.45 20.51 -17.43
C VAL A 441 -14.73 19.98 -18.07
N GLU A 442 -14.82 18.66 -18.31
CA GLU A 442 -16.01 18.07 -18.94
C GLU A 442 -17.25 18.19 -18.05
N LEU A 443 -17.09 18.07 -16.73
CA LEU A 443 -18.19 18.22 -15.79
C LEU A 443 -18.70 19.66 -15.77
N ALA A 444 -17.81 20.66 -15.80
CA ALA A 444 -18.21 22.07 -15.88
C ALA A 444 -19.02 22.35 -17.16
N GLU A 445 -18.67 21.71 -18.27
CA GLU A 445 -19.34 21.87 -19.57
C GLU A 445 -20.68 21.12 -19.66
N TYR A 446 -20.75 19.88 -19.14
CA TYR A 446 -21.90 18.98 -19.33
C TYR A 446 -22.76 18.76 -18.09
N GLN A 447 -22.50 19.44 -16.97
CA GLN A 447 -23.24 19.26 -15.72
C GLN A 447 -24.76 19.38 -15.84
N MET A 448 -25.27 20.24 -16.73
CA MET A 448 -26.72 20.45 -16.92
C MET A 448 -27.42 19.27 -17.59
N ARG A 449 -26.68 18.36 -18.21
CA ARG A 449 -27.19 17.19 -18.93
C ARG A 449 -27.11 15.89 -18.12
N LEU A 450 -26.58 15.96 -16.90
CA LEU A 450 -26.42 14.84 -15.99
C LEU A 450 -27.43 14.93 -14.85
N GLN A 451 -27.78 13.78 -14.26
CA GLN A 451 -28.56 13.79 -13.03
C GLN A 451 -27.73 14.34 -11.87
N GLU A 452 -28.39 14.99 -10.91
CA GLU A 452 -27.71 15.57 -9.75
C GLU A 452 -26.89 14.54 -8.96
N ALA A 453 -27.45 13.33 -8.79
CA ALA A 453 -26.76 12.22 -8.12
C ALA A 453 -25.47 11.80 -8.84
N GLU A 454 -25.49 11.72 -10.18
CA GLU A 454 -24.33 11.35 -10.99
C GLU A 454 -23.24 12.43 -10.91
N ARG A 455 -23.63 13.71 -11.07
CA ARG A 455 -22.73 14.85 -10.96
C ARG A 455 -22.03 14.88 -9.59
N ASN A 456 -22.80 14.72 -8.52
CA ASN A 456 -22.26 14.76 -7.16
C ASN A 456 -21.35 13.56 -6.90
N GLY A 457 -21.72 12.37 -7.39
CA GLY A 457 -20.89 11.16 -7.29
C GLY A 457 -19.56 11.26 -8.04
N ILE A 458 -19.51 11.95 -9.18
CA ILE A 458 -18.26 12.24 -9.92
C ILE A 458 -17.39 13.22 -9.12
N LYS A 459 -17.96 14.32 -8.62
CA LYS A 459 -17.20 15.32 -7.82
C LYS A 459 -16.57 14.69 -6.58
N GLU A 460 -17.32 13.85 -5.87
CA GLU A 460 -16.83 13.15 -4.68
C GLU A 460 -15.60 12.26 -5.00
N ARG A 461 -15.64 11.53 -6.12
CA ARG A 461 -14.54 10.66 -6.55
C ARG A 461 -13.32 11.45 -7.02
N VAL A 462 -13.53 12.60 -7.66
CA VAL A 462 -12.45 13.54 -7.99
C VAL A 462 -11.74 14.01 -6.72
N GLU A 463 -12.48 14.49 -5.72
CA GLU A 463 -11.90 14.96 -4.46
C GLU A 463 -11.22 13.84 -3.69
N LYS A 464 -11.79 12.63 -3.69
CA LYS A 464 -11.16 11.45 -3.11
C LYS A 464 -9.82 11.12 -3.79
N LEU A 465 -9.77 11.16 -5.13
CA LEU A 465 -8.54 10.90 -5.89
C LEU A 465 -7.47 11.97 -5.63
N LYS A 466 -7.85 13.25 -5.56
CA LYS A 466 -6.95 14.35 -5.15
C LYS A 466 -6.38 14.10 -3.75
N GLY A 467 -7.22 13.72 -2.79
CA GLY A 467 -6.79 13.37 -1.44
C GLY A 467 -5.81 12.19 -1.38
N ILE A 468 -6.03 11.17 -2.21
CA ILE A 468 -5.11 10.03 -2.35
C ILE A 468 -3.75 10.52 -2.88
N VAL A 469 -3.72 11.30 -3.95
CA VAL A 469 -2.46 11.77 -4.56
C VAL A 469 -1.70 12.76 -3.67
N ALA A 470 -2.41 13.55 -2.88
CA ALA A 470 -1.84 14.48 -1.90
C ALA A 470 -1.16 13.77 -0.71
N THR A 471 -1.44 12.48 -0.48
CA THR A 471 -0.81 11.72 0.61
C THR A 471 0.69 11.50 0.33
N GLN A 472 1.54 11.82 1.32
CA GLN A 472 3.00 11.82 1.18
C GLN A 472 3.59 10.45 0.81
N ASN A 473 3.13 9.38 1.48
CA ASN A 473 3.57 7.99 1.28
C ASN A 473 2.46 7.14 0.65
N VAL A 474 1.86 7.62 -0.44
CA VAL A 474 0.79 6.89 -1.12
C VAL A 474 1.33 5.69 -1.90
N ASP A 475 0.61 4.58 -1.81
CA ASP A 475 0.88 3.39 -2.60
C ASP A 475 0.35 3.55 -4.03
N VAL A 476 1.12 3.09 -5.03
CA VAL A 476 0.72 3.18 -6.45
C VAL A 476 -0.61 2.47 -6.67
N ALA A 477 -0.82 1.32 -6.03
CA ALA A 477 -2.07 0.55 -6.13
C ALA A 477 -3.29 1.39 -5.71
N LYS A 478 -3.17 2.23 -4.67
CA LYS A 478 -4.28 3.09 -4.21
C LYS A 478 -4.59 4.20 -5.21
N ILE A 479 -3.57 4.72 -5.91
CA ILE A 479 -3.79 5.69 -6.98
C ILE A 479 -4.53 5.01 -8.14
N GLU A 480 -4.10 3.81 -8.53
CA GLU A 480 -4.73 3.04 -9.61
C GLU A 480 -6.18 2.67 -9.29
N GLU A 481 -6.46 2.23 -8.05
CA GLU A 481 -7.83 2.00 -7.56
C GLU A 481 -8.68 3.27 -7.62
N GLY A 482 -8.10 4.43 -7.26
CA GLY A 482 -8.78 5.72 -7.34
C GLY A 482 -9.05 6.17 -8.78
N ILE A 483 -8.11 5.93 -9.69
CA ILE A 483 -8.25 6.16 -11.14
C ILE A 483 -9.41 5.31 -11.69
N GLU A 484 -9.43 4.02 -11.36
CA GLU A 484 -10.47 3.09 -11.82
C GLU A 484 -11.84 3.49 -11.29
N ALA A 485 -11.94 3.83 -10.00
CA ALA A 485 -13.19 4.30 -9.40
C ALA A 485 -13.72 5.59 -10.06
N LEU A 486 -12.83 6.50 -10.47
CA LEU A 486 -13.23 7.71 -11.18
C LEU A 486 -13.67 7.41 -12.62
N ASN A 487 -12.96 6.55 -13.34
CA ASN A 487 -13.35 6.12 -14.69
C ASN A 487 -14.74 5.48 -14.70
N GLN A 488 -15.03 4.62 -13.73
CA GLN A 488 -16.34 3.98 -13.60
C GLN A 488 -17.47 5.00 -13.39
N ALA A 489 -17.25 6.02 -12.56
CA ALA A 489 -18.27 7.06 -12.33
C ALA A 489 -18.44 8.03 -13.49
N ARG A 490 -17.38 8.23 -14.30
CA ARG A 490 -17.45 9.07 -15.51
C ARG A 490 -18.20 8.43 -16.66
N SER A 491 -18.62 7.16 -16.60
CA SER A 491 -19.25 6.49 -17.74
C SER A 491 -20.43 7.26 -18.33
N SER A 492 -21.30 7.84 -17.48
CA SER A 492 -22.43 8.67 -17.91
C SER A 492 -21.97 9.99 -18.53
N LEU A 493 -20.97 10.65 -17.92
CA LEU A 493 -20.38 11.89 -18.44
C LEU A 493 -19.74 11.65 -19.82
N ASP A 494 -18.97 10.57 -19.97
CA ASP A 494 -18.32 10.21 -21.23
C ASP A 494 -19.35 9.91 -22.33
N ALA A 495 -20.49 9.30 -21.99
CA ALA A 495 -21.59 9.08 -22.92
C ALA A 495 -22.22 10.40 -23.39
N VAL A 496 -22.49 11.33 -22.46
CA VAL A 496 -23.02 12.67 -22.77
C VAL A 496 -22.04 13.47 -23.62
N THR A 497 -20.75 13.46 -23.29
CA THR A 497 -19.70 14.14 -24.05
C THR A 497 -19.63 13.60 -25.47
N LYS A 498 -19.64 12.27 -25.65
CA LYS A 498 -19.61 11.63 -26.98
C LYS A 498 -20.84 11.98 -27.82
N GLU A 499 -22.04 11.89 -27.26
CA GLU A 499 -23.26 12.21 -28.00
C GLU A 499 -23.32 13.70 -28.36
N SER A 500 -22.91 14.57 -27.43
CA SER A 500 -22.85 16.02 -27.65
C SER A 500 -21.88 16.41 -28.77
N ASN A 501 -20.72 15.76 -28.84
CA ASN A 501 -19.73 16.01 -29.88
C ASN A 501 -20.21 15.48 -31.25
N LYS A 502 -20.86 14.32 -31.26
CA LYS A 502 -21.48 13.76 -32.47
C LYS A 502 -22.58 14.66 -33.02
N GLN A 503 -23.44 15.18 -32.16
CA GLN A 503 -24.51 16.10 -32.54
C GLN A 503 -23.95 17.40 -33.11
N LEU A 504 -22.93 17.98 -32.48
CA LEU A 504 -22.28 19.19 -32.99
C LEU A 504 -21.64 18.97 -34.36
N LEU A 505 -21.00 17.82 -34.57
CA LEU A 505 -20.42 17.46 -35.86
C LEU A 505 -21.50 17.30 -36.94
N LYS A 506 -22.67 16.75 -36.59
CA LYS A 506 -23.82 16.65 -37.50
C LYS A 506 -24.32 18.04 -37.88
N GLU A 507 -24.45 18.94 -36.91
CA GLU A 507 -24.86 20.34 -37.15
C GLU A 507 -23.86 21.10 -38.03
N ALA A 508 -22.56 20.86 -37.86
CA ALA A 508 -21.52 21.42 -38.72
C ALA A 508 -21.66 20.93 -40.17
N HIS A 509 -21.84 19.62 -40.38
CA HIS A 509 -22.04 19.07 -41.72
C HIS A 509 -23.33 19.59 -42.37
N GLU A 510 -24.42 19.70 -41.61
CA GLU A 510 -25.68 20.25 -42.10
C GLU A 510 -25.54 21.73 -42.50
N ALA A 511 -24.86 22.54 -41.68
CA ALA A 511 -24.57 23.93 -41.98
C ALA A 511 -23.73 24.07 -43.26
N ILE A 512 -22.67 23.27 -43.40
CA ILE A 512 -21.83 23.23 -44.62
C ILE A 512 -22.67 22.87 -45.84
N PHE A 513 -23.41 21.75 -45.78
CA PHE A 513 -24.19 21.26 -46.91
C PHE A 513 -25.27 22.26 -47.34
N SER A 514 -25.93 22.88 -46.36
CA SER A 514 -26.95 23.90 -46.64
C SER A 514 -26.37 25.18 -47.24
N ALA A 515 -25.17 25.61 -46.81
CA ALA A 515 -24.48 26.75 -47.37
C ALA A 515 -23.97 26.48 -48.80
N GLU A 516 -23.40 25.29 -49.05
CA GLU A 516 -22.97 24.88 -50.40
C GLU A 516 -24.14 24.84 -51.38
N LYS A 517 -25.30 24.34 -50.95
CA LYS A 517 -26.51 24.34 -51.78
C LYS A 517 -26.87 25.74 -52.24
N VAL A 518 -26.86 26.73 -51.34
CA VAL A 518 -27.15 28.13 -51.66
C VAL A 518 -26.12 28.72 -52.64
N ILE A 519 -24.83 28.47 -52.40
CA ILE A 519 -23.72 28.89 -53.28
C ILE A 519 -23.87 28.29 -54.69
N MET A 520 -24.31 27.03 -54.81
CA MET A 520 -24.50 26.39 -56.12
C MET A 520 -25.73 26.90 -56.88
N THR A 521 -26.81 27.24 -56.19
CA THR A 521 -28.08 27.66 -56.80
C THR A 521 -28.18 29.16 -57.13
N SER A 522 -27.27 29.98 -56.62
CA SER A 522 -27.30 31.42 -56.87
C SER A 522 -26.94 31.77 -58.32
N THR A 523 -27.77 32.59 -58.97
CA THR A 523 -27.56 33.07 -60.35
C THR A 523 -26.47 34.14 -60.47
N ASP A 524 -26.18 34.87 -59.39
CA ASP A 524 -25.17 35.92 -59.36
C ASP A 524 -24.02 35.59 -58.38
N LYS A 525 -23.06 34.81 -58.89
CA LYS A 525 -21.90 34.32 -58.12
C LYS A 525 -20.90 35.42 -57.74
N SER A 526 -21.09 36.65 -58.24
CA SER A 526 -20.22 37.80 -57.97
C SER A 526 -20.66 38.64 -56.76
N ALA A 527 -21.83 38.34 -56.20
CA ALA A 527 -22.37 39.06 -55.05
C ALA A 527 -21.45 38.92 -53.84
N THR A 528 -21.06 40.06 -53.24
CA THR A 528 -20.13 40.12 -52.10
C THR A 528 -20.54 39.24 -50.91
N ASP A 529 -21.85 38.99 -50.74
CA ASP A 529 -22.36 38.17 -49.66
C ASP A 529 -22.23 36.65 -49.92
N ILE A 530 -22.14 36.23 -51.19
CA ILE A 530 -21.85 34.83 -51.55
C ILE A 530 -20.38 34.50 -51.29
N HIS A 531 -19.46 35.41 -51.62
CA HIS A 531 -18.06 35.27 -51.24
C HIS A 531 -17.87 35.18 -49.73
N LYS A 532 -18.59 36.00 -48.94
CA LYS A 532 -18.59 35.89 -47.47
C LYS A 532 -19.09 34.51 -47.01
N LEU A 533 -20.15 33.97 -47.63
CA LEU A 533 -20.67 32.65 -47.28
C LEU A 533 -19.67 31.53 -47.64
N GLU A 534 -19.00 31.64 -48.78
CA GLU A 534 -17.97 30.70 -49.24
C GLU A 534 -16.74 30.68 -48.32
N ASP A 535 -16.24 31.85 -47.92
CA ASP A 535 -15.11 31.98 -46.98
C ASP A 535 -15.44 31.35 -45.62
N ARG A 536 -16.63 31.64 -45.07
CA ARG A 536 -17.06 31.12 -43.77
C ARG A 536 -17.30 29.61 -43.81
N THR A 537 -17.85 29.11 -44.92
CA THR A 537 -18.03 27.67 -45.15
C THR A 537 -16.68 26.95 -45.28
N THR A 538 -15.71 27.57 -45.95
CA THR A 538 -14.34 27.03 -46.07
C THR A 538 -13.63 26.97 -44.71
N ARG A 539 -13.82 28.00 -43.87
CA ARG A 539 -13.34 28.00 -42.47
C ARG A 539 -13.99 26.91 -41.63
N LEU A 540 -15.30 26.71 -41.74
CA LEU A 540 -16.00 25.64 -41.01
C LEU A 540 -15.52 24.25 -41.46
N LYS A 541 -15.32 24.04 -42.77
CA LYS A 541 -14.74 22.79 -43.30
C LYS A 541 -13.34 22.53 -42.76
N SER A 542 -12.47 23.55 -42.73
CA SER A 542 -11.11 23.37 -42.23
C SER A 542 -11.08 23.01 -40.74
N LEU A 543 -12.00 23.55 -39.94
CA LEU A 543 -12.18 23.19 -38.53
C LEU A 543 -12.67 21.75 -38.35
N VAL A 544 -13.62 21.29 -39.17
CA VAL A 544 -14.15 19.91 -39.11
C VAL A 544 -13.10 18.86 -39.48
N LEU A 545 -12.14 19.22 -40.35
CA LEU A 545 -11.06 18.33 -40.79
C LEU A 545 -9.90 18.21 -39.78
N GLN A 546 -9.88 19.00 -38.70
CA GLN A 546 -8.84 18.91 -37.68
C GLN A 546 -9.03 17.67 -36.79
N ALA A 547 -7.91 17.08 -36.35
CA ALA A 547 -7.91 15.90 -35.47
C ALA A 547 -8.52 16.18 -34.08
N SER A 548 -8.52 17.43 -33.64
CA SER A 548 -9.14 17.92 -32.42
C SER A 548 -9.66 19.33 -32.66
N TRP A 549 -10.92 19.60 -32.30
CA TRP A 549 -11.55 20.91 -32.47
C TRP A 549 -12.17 21.40 -31.16
N SER A 550 -12.09 22.71 -30.93
CA SER A 550 -12.75 23.36 -29.79
C SER A 550 -14.25 23.47 -30.05
N ARG A 551 -15.08 23.06 -29.09
CA ARG A 551 -16.55 23.18 -29.19
C ARG A 551 -16.96 24.64 -29.44
N LEU A 552 -16.37 25.58 -28.70
CA LEU A 552 -16.68 27.00 -28.79
C LEU A 552 -16.44 27.54 -30.21
N GLU A 553 -15.28 27.24 -30.78
CA GLU A 553 -14.91 27.65 -32.13
C GLU A 553 -15.80 27.00 -33.18
N MET A 554 -16.14 25.71 -32.99
CA MET A 554 -17.04 24.98 -33.88
C MET A 554 -18.47 25.58 -33.84
N THR A 555 -19.03 25.84 -32.66
CA THR A 555 -20.35 26.50 -32.52
C THR A 555 -20.36 27.89 -33.14
N GLN A 556 -19.33 28.70 -32.89
CA GLN A 556 -19.22 30.04 -33.48
C GLN A 556 -19.13 29.98 -35.00
N ALA A 557 -18.35 29.05 -35.56
CA ALA A 557 -18.23 28.88 -37.00
C ALA A 557 -19.54 28.40 -37.64
N ILE A 558 -20.29 27.50 -36.99
CA ILE A 558 -21.63 27.08 -37.41
C ILE A 558 -22.58 28.28 -37.42
N ASP A 559 -22.59 29.08 -36.35
CA ASP A 559 -23.48 30.24 -36.22
C ASP A 559 -23.13 31.35 -37.23
N GLU A 560 -21.84 31.59 -37.50
CA GLU A 560 -21.39 32.51 -38.55
C GLU A 560 -21.94 32.09 -39.92
N VAL A 561 -21.84 30.81 -40.29
CA VAL A 561 -22.37 30.28 -41.56
C VAL A 561 -23.89 30.40 -41.61
N ARG A 562 -24.59 30.01 -40.54
CA ARG A 562 -26.06 30.12 -40.44
C ARG A 562 -26.54 31.57 -40.56
N LYS A 563 -25.85 32.51 -39.90
CA LYS A 563 -26.21 33.94 -39.90
C LYS A 563 -26.06 34.57 -41.29
N VAL A 564 -24.95 34.30 -41.98
CA VAL A 564 -24.74 34.82 -43.35
C VAL A 564 -25.75 34.21 -44.32
N ARG A 565 -26.04 32.91 -44.19
CA ARG A 565 -27.06 32.25 -45.00
C ARG A 565 -28.45 32.85 -44.76
N ALA A 566 -28.86 33.02 -43.51
CA ALA A 566 -30.17 33.60 -43.18
C ALA A 566 -30.32 35.03 -43.72
N ALA A 567 -29.25 35.83 -43.65
CA ALA A 567 -29.23 37.16 -44.25
C ALA A 567 -29.42 37.10 -45.78
N LEU A 568 -28.79 36.14 -46.46
CA LEU A 568 -28.95 35.91 -47.90
C LEU A 568 -30.38 35.49 -48.26
N GLU A 569 -30.98 34.58 -47.49
CA GLU A 569 -32.37 34.11 -47.71
C GLU A 569 -33.39 35.24 -47.48
N SER A 570 -33.16 36.14 -46.52
CA SER A 570 -34.02 37.30 -46.28
C SER A 570 -33.86 38.45 -47.29
N ALA A 571 -32.77 38.46 -48.06
CA ALA A 571 -32.47 39.50 -49.06
C ALA A 571 -32.99 39.15 -50.47
N VAL A 572 -33.52 37.95 -50.67
CA VAL A 572 -34.20 37.55 -51.92
C VAL A 572 -35.63 38.13 -51.88
N PRO A 573 -36.01 39.07 -52.78
CA PRO A 573 -37.41 39.47 -52.91
C PRO A 573 -38.24 38.26 -53.37
N PRO A 574 -39.52 38.16 -52.97
CA PRO A 574 -40.36 37.03 -53.37
C PRO A 574 -40.37 36.96 -54.89
N VAL A 575 -39.93 35.84 -55.44
CA VAL A 575 -40.08 35.52 -56.86
C VAL A 575 -41.57 35.66 -57.19
N PRO A 576 -41.98 36.35 -58.27
CA PRO A 576 -43.37 36.36 -58.67
C PRO A 576 -43.73 34.92 -59.01
N ILE A 577 -44.47 34.28 -58.12
CA ILE A 577 -44.99 32.95 -58.35
C ILE A 577 -45.96 33.09 -59.52
N ASP A 578 -45.74 32.31 -60.59
CA ASP A 578 -46.73 32.13 -61.65
C ASP A 578 -48.09 31.84 -60.96
N PRO A 579 -49.19 32.58 -61.25
CA PRO A 579 -50.47 32.43 -60.56
C PRO A 579 -50.95 30.97 -60.43
N GLU A 580 -50.52 30.07 -61.31
CA GLU A 580 -50.80 28.64 -61.23
C GLU A 580 -50.00 27.90 -60.13
N GLN A 581 -48.74 28.27 -59.89
CA GLN A 581 -47.92 27.72 -58.80
C GLN A 581 -48.33 28.28 -57.43
N ALA A 582 -48.80 29.53 -57.37
CA ALA A 582 -49.31 30.12 -56.13
C ALA A 582 -50.60 29.42 -55.68
N ALA A 583 -51.49 29.11 -56.64
CA ALA A 583 -52.69 28.31 -56.39
C ALA A 583 -52.36 26.88 -55.94
N ARG A 584 -51.33 26.25 -56.52
CA ARG A 584 -50.88 24.91 -56.08
C ARG A 584 -50.28 24.92 -54.68
N LEU A 585 -49.44 25.90 -54.34
CA LEU A 585 -48.87 26.02 -53.00
C LEU A 585 -49.94 26.34 -51.94
N ALA A 586 -50.88 27.22 -52.26
CA ALA A 586 -52.04 27.50 -51.40
C ALA A 586 -52.94 26.26 -51.22
N ALA A 587 -53.12 25.43 -52.27
CA ALA A 587 -53.84 24.17 -52.16
C ALA A 587 -53.10 23.14 -51.30
N ILE A 588 -51.77 23.10 -51.36
CA ILE A 588 -50.94 22.22 -50.51
C ILE A 588 -50.94 22.69 -49.06
N GLU A 589 -50.88 24.00 -48.80
CA GLU A 589 -51.00 24.56 -47.45
C GLU A 589 -52.40 24.33 -46.87
N LYS A 590 -53.44 24.48 -47.69
CA LYS A 590 -54.81 24.11 -47.32
C LYS A 590 -54.92 22.62 -46.97
N GLN A 591 -54.33 21.73 -47.76
CA GLN A 591 -54.29 20.30 -47.45
C GLN A 591 -53.51 19.98 -46.17
N LYS A 592 -52.39 20.68 -45.91
CA LYS A 592 -51.62 20.52 -44.67
C LYS A 592 -52.41 20.99 -43.46
N TYR A 593 -53.09 22.12 -43.58
CA TYR A 593 -53.95 22.67 -42.53
C TYR A 593 -55.13 21.73 -42.24
N GLU A 594 -55.81 21.23 -43.28
CA GLU A 594 -56.89 20.25 -43.14
C GLU A 594 -56.39 18.92 -42.52
N ALA A 595 -55.18 18.47 -42.87
CA ALA A 595 -54.56 17.29 -42.28
C ALA A 595 -54.14 17.49 -40.82
N GLU A 596 -53.68 18.69 -40.44
CA GLU A 596 -53.40 19.04 -39.04
C GLU A 596 -54.68 19.20 -38.22
N LEU A 597 -55.74 19.75 -38.80
CA LEU A 597 -57.05 19.84 -38.15
C LEU A 597 -57.63 18.44 -37.90
N ALA A 598 -57.61 17.56 -38.91
CA ALA A 598 -58.04 16.18 -38.78
C ALA A 598 -57.18 15.40 -37.77
N LYS A 599 -55.87 15.69 -37.70
CA LYS A 599 -54.97 15.09 -36.72
C LYS A 599 -55.26 15.58 -35.30
N ALA A 600 -55.57 16.86 -35.12
CA ALA A 600 -55.96 17.43 -33.83
C ALA A 600 -57.32 16.89 -33.34
N GLU A 601 -58.27 16.68 -34.26
CA GLU A 601 -59.59 16.10 -33.99
C GLU A 601 -59.49 14.61 -33.57
N ILE A 602 -58.57 13.84 -34.18
CA ILE A 602 -58.27 12.46 -33.77
C ILE A 602 -57.55 12.38 -32.41
N LEU A 603 -56.74 13.39 -32.07
CA LEU A 603 -55.96 13.45 -30.82
C LEU A 603 -56.67 14.15 -29.65
N GLY A 604 -57.86 14.74 -29.87
CA GLY A 604 -58.68 15.36 -28.83
C GLY A 604 -58.07 16.60 -28.16
N VAL A 605 -57.30 17.41 -28.91
CA VAL A 605 -56.63 18.60 -28.39
C VAL A 605 -57.34 19.87 -28.87
N ASP A 606 -57.88 20.68 -27.94
CA ASP A 606 -58.67 21.92 -28.18
C ASP A 606 -57.85 23.13 -28.68
N THR A 607 -56.80 22.91 -29.48
CA THR A 607 -56.03 24.00 -30.09
C THR A 607 -56.27 24.04 -31.58
N HIS A 608 -57.14 24.95 -32.02
CA HIS A 608 -57.30 25.24 -33.44
C HIS A 608 -56.04 25.93 -33.98
N PRO A 609 -55.39 25.39 -35.03
CA PRO A 609 -54.30 26.10 -35.70
C PRO A 609 -54.81 27.40 -36.36
N THR A 610 -53.98 28.44 -36.38
CA THR A 610 -54.31 29.73 -36.99
C THR A 610 -54.46 29.61 -38.51
N PRO A 611 -55.57 30.11 -39.11
CA PRO A 611 -55.79 30.03 -40.55
C PRO A 611 -54.85 30.95 -41.34
N PRO A 612 -54.50 30.58 -42.59
CA PRO A 612 -53.69 31.42 -43.47
C PRO A 612 -54.40 32.71 -43.89
N PRO A 613 -53.66 33.76 -44.32
CA PRO A 613 -54.23 35.08 -44.62
C PRO A 613 -55.22 34.99 -45.80
N GLY A 614 -56.48 35.38 -45.59
CA GLY A 614 -57.52 35.44 -46.62
C GLY A 614 -58.61 34.38 -46.55
N MET A 615 -58.62 33.48 -45.57
CA MET A 615 -59.80 32.68 -45.23
C MET A 615 -60.61 33.34 -44.12
N GLU A 616 -61.92 33.56 -44.36
CA GLU A 616 -62.86 33.94 -43.31
C GLU A 616 -63.08 32.75 -42.36
N ALA A 617 -62.98 33.00 -41.05
CA ALA A 617 -63.28 32.02 -40.02
C ALA A 617 -64.79 31.66 -40.05
N PRO A 618 -65.18 30.40 -39.76
CA PRO A 618 -66.59 30.06 -39.65
C PRO A 618 -67.20 30.79 -38.46
N VAL A 619 -68.33 31.48 -38.71
CA VAL A 619 -69.14 32.11 -37.66
C VAL A 619 -69.85 31.00 -36.89
N GLU A 620 -69.38 30.68 -35.69
CA GLU A 620 -70.18 29.93 -34.72
C GLU A 620 -71.14 30.89 -33.99
N SER A 621 -72.43 30.65 -34.19
CA SER A 621 -73.51 31.32 -33.49
C SER A 621 -73.53 30.92 -32.01
N ALA A 622 -73.24 31.87 -31.13
CA ALA A 622 -73.46 31.72 -29.70
C ALA A 622 -74.96 31.68 -29.35
N ALA A 623 -75.34 30.74 -28.49
CA ALA A 623 -76.58 30.81 -27.72
C ALA A 623 -76.30 30.46 -26.25
N GLY A 624 -76.34 31.50 -25.39
CA GLY A 624 -76.94 31.37 -24.05
C GLY A 624 -76.06 31.56 -22.81
N GLY A 625 -76.20 32.74 -22.18
CA GLY A 625 -76.24 32.95 -20.72
C GLY A 625 -74.89 33.14 -20.00
N GLU A 626 -74.38 34.36 -19.83
CA GLU A 626 -74.70 35.39 -18.82
C GLU A 626 -73.93 35.31 -17.48
N ASN A 627 -73.50 36.51 -17.05
CA ASN A 627 -72.84 36.95 -15.82
C ASN A 627 -71.30 36.77 -15.76
N GLY A 628 -70.45 37.80 -15.76
CA GLY A 628 -70.61 39.25 -15.56
C GLY A 628 -69.59 39.76 -14.51
N VAL A 629 -68.95 40.91 -14.81
CA VAL A 629 -68.02 41.75 -13.99
C VAL A 629 -66.52 41.38 -14.13
N VAL A 630 -65.66 42.03 -14.94
CA VAL A 630 -65.18 43.43 -15.11
C VAL A 630 -64.11 43.88 -14.10
N VAL A 631 -62.85 43.98 -14.57
CA VAL A 631 -61.83 45.04 -14.31
C VAL A 631 -60.87 45.05 -15.53
N GLU A 632 -60.98 45.99 -16.47
CA GLU A 632 -60.21 47.24 -16.62
C GLU A 632 -58.68 47.12 -16.84
N ASN A 633 -58.30 47.19 -18.12
CA ASN A 633 -57.42 48.17 -18.75
C ASN A 633 -55.94 48.38 -18.32
N ILE A 634 -55.06 48.04 -19.28
CA ILE A 634 -54.02 48.87 -19.93
C ILE A 634 -52.58 48.33 -19.87
N MET A 635 -52.07 48.12 -21.10
CA MET A 635 -50.70 48.17 -21.63
C MET A 635 -49.52 47.80 -20.73
N VAL A 636 -48.71 46.84 -21.18
CA VAL A 636 -47.25 47.06 -21.27
C VAL A 636 -46.67 46.42 -22.53
N THR A 637 -45.93 47.24 -23.26
CA THR A 637 -45.06 47.01 -24.42
C THR A 637 -43.86 46.10 -24.11
N HIS A 638 -43.44 45.33 -25.12
CA HIS A 638 -42.24 44.51 -25.17
C HIS A 638 -40.94 45.26 -24.81
N THR A 639 -40.09 44.64 -23.97
CA THR A 639 -38.62 44.71 -24.08
C THR A 639 -37.97 43.40 -23.61
N GLN A 640 -36.94 42.97 -24.36
CA GLN A 640 -36.12 41.77 -24.19
C GLN A 640 -35.41 41.70 -22.82
N LEU A 641 -35.32 40.50 -22.22
CA LEU A 641 -34.08 39.98 -21.60
C LEU A 641 -34.23 38.50 -21.23
N ALA A 642 -33.14 37.75 -21.41
CA ALA A 642 -32.99 36.35 -21.04
C ALA A 642 -32.99 36.16 -19.51
N VAL A 643 -33.70 35.14 -19.00
CA VAL A 643 -33.45 34.53 -17.67
C VAL A 643 -33.86 33.06 -17.71
N GLU A 644 -33.00 32.24 -17.10
CA GLU A 644 -33.09 30.81 -16.80
C GLU A 644 -34.45 30.37 -16.22
N MET A 645 -34.95 29.20 -16.64
CA MET A 645 -35.96 28.46 -15.86
C MET A 645 -35.30 27.27 -15.16
N THR A 646 -35.08 27.43 -13.86
CA THR A 646 -34.92 26.36 -12.88
C THR A 646 -36.30 25.81 -12.54
N THR A 647 -36.53 24.52 -12.77
CA THR A 647 -37.74 23.83 -12.33
C THR A 647 -37.54 23.34 -10.89
N HIS A 648 -38.04 24.09 -9.90
CA HIS A 648 -38.29 23.56 -8.57
C HIS A 648 -39.55 22.67 -8.62
N MET A 649 -39.36 21.37 -8.42
CA MET A 649 -40.45 20.41 -8.23
C MET A 649 -40.93 20.52 -6.78
N VAL A 650 -42.08 21.16 -6.57
CA VAL A 650 -42.79 21.12 -5.29
C VAL A 650 -43.49 19.76 -5.18
N ILE A 651 -43.07 18.99 -4.18
CA ILE A 651 -43.70 17.75 -3.74
C ILE A 651 -45.03 18.12 -3.09
N VAL A 652 -46.14 17.73 -3.72
CA VAL A 652 -47.44 17.62 -3.03
C VAL A 652 -47.58 16.17 -2.59
N GLN A 653 -47.51 15.96 -1.28
CA GLN A 653 -47.85 14.70 -0.61
C GLN A 653 -49.35 14.41 -0.83
N GLU A 654 -49.64 13.40 -1.63
CA GLU A 654 -50.97 12.77 -1.63
C GLU A 654 -50.97 11.68 -0.55
N THR A 655 -51.76 11.93 0.49
CA THR A 655 -51.99 11.00 1.59
C THR A 655 -53.03 9.98 1.15
N GLN A 656 -52.61 8.76 0.85
CA GLN A 656 -53.53 7.61 0.80
C GLN A 656 -53.64 6.99 2.18
N THR A 657 -54.78 7.24 2.83
CA THR A 657 -55.28 6.43 3.95
C THR A 657 -55.72 5.07 3.41
N VAL A 658 -55.03 4.01 3.84
CA VAL A 658 -55.50 2.63 3.69
C VAL A 658 -55.96 2.15 5.06
N ASP A 659 -57.27 2.02 5.21
CA ASP A 659 -57.90 1.32 6.33
C ASP A 659 -57.65 -0.18 6.21
N VAL A 660 -56.95 -0.76 7.19
CA VAL A 660 -57.01 -2.20 7.46
C VAL A 660 -57.11 -2.38 8.97
N GLU A 661 -58.35 -2.53 9.44
CA GLU A 661 -58.65 -3.06 10.76
C GLU A 661 -59.05 -4.55 10.68
N VAL A 662 -58.34 -5.34 11.49
CA VAL A 662 -58.75 -6.59 12.19
C VAL A 662 -59.02 -7.87 11.36
N MET A 663 -58.15 -8.87 11.58
CA MET A 663 -58.60 -10.16 12.11
C MET A 663 -57.57 -10.79 13.06
N LYS A 664 -57.99 -10.92 14.32
CA LYS A 664 -57.43 -11.78 15.37
C LYS A 664 -57.66 -13.26 15.02
N ARG A 665 -56.60 -14.07 15.06
CA ARG A 665 -56.52 -15.31 15.86
C ARG A 665 -55.12 -15.88 15.85
#